data_AF-A0A212FI56-F1
#
_entry.id   AF-A0A212FI56-F1
#
_cell.length_a   1.000
_cell.length_b   1.000
_cell.length_c   1.000
_cell.angle_alpha   90.00
_cell.angle_beta   90.00
_cell.angle_gamma   90.00
#
_symmetry.space_group_name_H-M   'P 1'
#
loop_
_entity.id
_entity.type
_entity.pdbx_description
1 polymer ?
#
loop_
_entity_poly.entity_id
_entity_poly.type
_entity_poly.pdbx_seq_one_letter_code
_entity_poly.pdbx_strand_id
1 'polypeptide(L)'
;MVAEALLKCRRFCTFYPEVHRIIEETKRHNPSPIAHIDVENFYTLMWKKHHGITSIPEVISQMPRYLRIDIKQDLIWPVFYHSPTLRKTSDAYKRWLCEYVHIDYKLPGQKFYAGPYCKTHLYYLKSGIVQLISCDDGVTPLISVTSGTIFGDISFYLPPSKRNVLTRCLTYCEVLYITRIDVLQSLHMFPEDRHLVLNHVKDRIKHSRILHTCKQHIRGLDRSEDEGIAWVKRRWWEICEAVNSWNKSSRREGDKCQLPAEESSYHCAKYIGQLVLCSNVQLNMKSMFANEKFPWIFVPDSKFGQIWGKIVTATVFFVMLFYPPYITRNDIPTWFKSFQLWTDFIYICDICVSLLTSIVRHENVSDNFASVMLARCKSTKFVLDLLSTVWIENLALISGLPHLYAACQFNRLIKIYMLFPKWNLKRDPLCHTCYKIALIHFAFVYIVSYFLFMIDRKNPSLTTSYFFGEVFCKSGVSDEKCDFEKGHPLNVVLAFSLEYLFYEYLPYTLVDIGTAMFISYFFFIIYIYCKSNLVAALYLKYREKCNYQYFVANIKHHYTHHKIHPKLLERLNRYLLCHWKYYNGMDVMHPHLLKNEPYDIYWKVHGELAEKIIKESQAFLFADTTLIRELAYKSRFLILAKNSTLILFGILCKNVSWVVQGSILSEYHNYAGELTSTIYGPGNLLTSFGVFFGTVSLRTLTAYTDCEILYIKIQDFLHIVKKYPSEWANLQICIEEFSPRIEALSQDYFYALLDEVSGYGRYNFDFCISITRCNLIMLYNASFFSKVFIIMLSHFLCKVEVELITGGRL
;
A
#
# COMPACT_ATOMS: atom_id res chain seq x y z
N MET A 1 24.14 0.88 17.20
CA MET A 1 23.13 1.97 17.22
C MET A 1 23.25 2.92 16.03
N VAL A 2 24.41 3.54 15.76
CA VAL A 2 24.59 4.46 14.60
C VAL A 2 24.28 3.79 13.26
N ALA A 3 24.81 2.58 13.02
CA ALA A 3 24.54 1.82 11.80
C ALA A 3 23.04 1.52 11.60
N GLU A 4 22.33 1.19 12.68
CA GLU A 4 20.88 0.93 12.62
C GLU A 4 20.08 2.21 12.31
N ALA A 5 20.48 3.35 12.87
CA ALA A 5 19.89 4.64 12.56
C ALA A 5 20.09 5.03 11.08
N LEU A 6 21.29 4.80 10.54
CA LEU A 6 21.60 5.01 9.12
C LEU A 6 20.80 4.07 8.21
N LEU A 7 20.68 2.80 8.57
CA LEU A 7 19.86 1.83 7.82
C LEU A 7 18.38 2.21 7.85
N LYS A 8 17.86 2.67 9.00
CA LYS A 8 16.50 3.21 9.11
C LYS A 8 16.32 4.45 8.24
N CYS A 9 17.30 5.37 8.26
CA CYS A 9 17.32 6.55 7.40
C CYS A 9 17.24 6.18 5.92
N ARG A 10 18.09 5.23 5.50
CA ARG A 10 18.08 4.70 4.14
C ARG A 10 16.70 4.17 3.75
N ARG A 11 16.06 3.36 4.60
CA ARG A 11 14.76 2.74 4.30
C ARG A 11 13.66 3.76 4.01
N PHE A 12 13.46 4.76 4.87
CA PHE A 12 12.40 5.74 4.60
C PHE A 12 12.77 6.70 3.46
N CYS A 13 14.05 7.04 3.29
CA CYS A 13 14.51 7.88 2.19
C CYS A 13 14.42 7.19 0.82
N THR A 14 14.47 5.85 0.74
CA THR A 14 14.23 5.11 -0.52
C THR A 14 12.75 4.89 -0.77
N PHE A 15 11.98 4.52 0.26
CA PHE A 15 10.56 4.22 0.13
C PHE A 15 9.71 5.46 -0.20
N TYR A 16 10.01 6.60 0.44
CA TYR A 16 9.24 7.83 0.25
C TYR A 16 9.15 8.33 -1.21
N PRO A 17 10.26 8.51 -1.98
CA PRO A 17 10.18 9.01 -3.34
C PRO A 17 9.45 8.06 -4.30
N GLU A 18 9.61 6.75 -4.13
CA GLU A 18 8.88 5.74 -4.93
C GLU A 18 7.38 5.85 -4.72
N VAL A 19 6.94 5.91 -3.46
CA VAL A 19 5.53 6.03 -3.09
C VAL A 19 4.93 7.37 -3.50
N HIS A 20 5.66 8.47 -3.26
CA HIS A 20 5.23 9.81 -3.64
C HIS A 20 4.97 9.91 -5.14
N ARG A 21 5.85 9.31 -5.95
CA ARG A 21 5.67 9.22 -7.40
C ARG A 21 4.38 8.49 -7.76
N ILE A 22 4.13 7.32 -7.18
CA ILE A 22 2.90 6.54 -7.46
C ILE A 22 1.66 7.36 -7.08
N ILE A 23 1.71 8.10 -5.97
CA ILE A 23 0.62 9.00 -5.55
C ILE A 23 0.45 10.15 -6.55
N GLU A 24 1.52 10.80 -7.01
CA GLU A 24 1.45 11.85 -8.04
C GLU A 24 0.92 11.33 -9.38
N GLU A 25 1.37 10.15 -9.82
CA GLU A 25 0.87 9.47 -11.01
C GLU A 25 -0.63 9.17 -10.89
N THR A 26 -1.09 8.63 -9.76
CA THR A 26 -2.52 8.37 -9.54
C THR A 26 -3.34 9.65 -9.55
N LYS A 27 -2.80 10.75 -9.02
CA LYS A 27 -3.46 12.06 -9.02
C LYS A 27 -3.54 12.65 -10.43
N ARG A 28 -2.55 12.41 -11.28
CA ARG A 28 -2.52 12.88 -12.66
C ARG A 28 -3.45 12.09 -13.58
N HIS A 29 -3.46 10.77 -13.42
CA HIS A 29 -4.16 9.85 -14.33
C HIS A 29 -5.63 9.65 -13.98
N ASN A 30 -5.99 9.62 -12.69
CA ASN A 30 -7.35 9.28 -12.32
C ASN A 30 -8.27 10.50 -12.26
N PRO A 31 -9.48 10.38 -12.81
CA PRO A 31 -10.53 11.38 -12.61
C PRO A 31 -11.14 11.30 -11.21
N SER A 32 -10.99 10.16 -10.51
CA SER A 32 -11.57 9.96 -9.17
C SER A 32 -10.72 10.67 -8.10
N PRO A 33 -11.31 11.60 -7.30
CA PRO A 33 -10.55 12.32 -6.27
C PRO A 33 -10.18 11.42 -5.08
N ILE A 34 -10.68 10.19 -5.02
CA ILE A 34 -10.50 9.27 -3.88
C ILE A 34 -9.33 8.30 -4.12
N ALA A 35 -9.02 7.94 -5.37
CA ALA A 35 -8.04 6.89 -5.66
C ALA A 35 -6.65 7.18 -5.09
N HIS A 36 -6.15 8.41 -5.22
CA HIS A 36 -4.84 8.79 -4.67
C HIS A 36 -4.81 8.75 -3.13
N ILE A 37 -5.93 9.09 -2.47
CA ILE A 37 -6.08 9.01 -1.02
C ILE A 37 -6.04 7.55 -0.56
N ASP A 38 -6.68 6.65 -1.31
CA ASP A 38 -6.65 5.23 -0.99
C ASP A 38 -5.27 4.61 -1.17
N VAL A 39 -4.53 5.01 -2.21
CA VAL A 39 -3.14 4.59 -2.43
C VAL A 39 -2.22 5.13 -1.33
N GLU A 40 -2.39 6.40 -0.93
CA GLU A 40 -1.67 6.95 0.23
C GLU A 40 -2.01 6.19 1.52
N ASN A 41 -3.29 5.91 1.76
CA ASN A 41 -3.73 5.12 2.92
C ASN A 41 -3.15 3.70 2.89
N PHE A 42 -3.05 3.08 1.72
CA PHE A 42 -2.40 1.78 1.56
C PHE A 42 -0.93 1.85 1.99
N TYR A 43 -0.13 2.77 1.42
CA TYR A 43 1.30 2.84 1.72
C TYR A 43 1.58 3.31 3.15
N THR A 44 0.74 4.16 3.73
CA THR A 44 0.85 4.53 5.15
C THR A 44 0.62 3.33 6.07
N LEU A 45 -0.35 2.46 5.75
CA LEU A 45 -0.61 1.23 6.49
C LEU A 45 0.54 0.23 6.32
N MET A 46 1.02 0.03 5.09
CA MET A 46 2.17 -0.84 4.81
C MET A 46 3.43 -0.37 5.52
N TRP A 47 3.67 0.94 5.60
CA TRP A 47 4.79 1.48 6.38
C TRP A 47 4.65 1.21 7.87
N LYS A 48 3.44 1.38 8.43
CA LYS A 48 3.17 1.12 9.85
C LYS A 48 3.32 -0.36 10.22
N LYS A 49 2.95 -1.28 9.33
CA LYS A 49 2.90 -2.73 9.58
C LYS A 49 4.18 -3.46 9.20
N HIS A 50 4.70 -3.19 8.01
CA HIS A 50 5.81 -3.92 7.39
C HIS A 50 7.04 -3.05 7.09
N HIS A 51 7.08 -1.81 7.58
CA HIS A 51 8.16 -0.87 7.31
C HIS A 51 8.44 -0.67 5.80
N GLY A 52 7.39 -0.72 4.99
CA GLY A 52 7.46 -0.45 3.54
C GLY A 52 7.86 -1.64 2.67
N ILE A 53 7.92 -2.86 3.21
CA ILE A 53 8.16 -4.07 2.41
C ILE A 53 6.82 -4.49 1.77
N THR A 54 6.64 -4.23 0.48
CA THR A 54 5.43 -4.61 -0.28
C THR A 54 5.53 -5.99 -0.88
N SER A 55 6.73 -6.40 -1.30
CA SER A 55 6.98 -7.68 -1.97
C SER A 55 8.15 -8.44 -1.33
N ILE A 56 8.17 -9.76 -1.57
CA ILE A 56 9.23 -10.65 -1.15
C ILE A 56 10.50 -10.28 -1.94
N PRO A 57 11.62 -9.94 -1.29
CA PRO A 57 12.86 -9.59 -1.98
C PRO A 57 13.29 -10.65 -3.00
N GLU A 58 13.80 -10.22 -4.15
CA GLU A 58 14.27 -11.13 -5.22
C GLU A 58 15.34 -12.11 -4.74
N VAL A 59 16.13 -11.75 -3.70
CA VAL A 59 17.13 -12.63 -3.08
C VAL A 59 16.52 -13.95 -2.60
N ILE A 60 15.26 -13.96 -2.14
CA ILE A 60 14.59 -15.20 -1.70
C ILE A 60 14.38 -16.15 -2.89
N SER A 61 14.21 -15.61 -4.11
CA SER A 61 14.14 -16.43 -5.33
C SER A 61 15.48 -17.02 -5.74
N GLN A 62 16.60 -16.46 -5.27
CA GLN A 62 17.95 -16.95 -5.52
C GLN A 62 18.43 -17.96 -4.46
N MET A 63 17.77 -18.02 -3.30
CA MET A 63 18.09 -18.99 -2.25
C MET A 63 17.84 -20.44 -2.72
N PRO A 64 18.61 -21.43 -2.22
CA PRO A 64 18.35 -22.84 -2.47
C PRO A 64 16.88 -23.19 -2.21
N ARG A 65 16.28 -24.01 -3.08
CA ARG A 65 14.85 -24.34 -3.02
C ARG A 65 14.44 -24.90 -1.66
N TYR A 66 15.26 -25.78 -1.07
CA TYR A 66 14.98 -26.38 0.24
C TYR A 66 14.88 -25.34 1.35
N LEU A 67 15.86 -24.44 1.47
CA LEU A 67 15.83 -23.36 2.47
C LEU A 67 14.59 -22.46 2.30
N ARG A 68 14.22 -22.16 1.05
CA ARG A 68 13.03 -21.37 0.74
C ARG A 68 11.75 -22.07 1.19
N ILE A 69 11.65 -23.37 0.96
CA ILE A 69 10.50 -24.18 1.38
C ILE A 69 10.44 -24.26 2.90
N ASP A 70 11.55 -24.45 3.59
CA ASP A 70 11.58 -24.53 5.06
C ASP A 70 11.12 -23.20 5.69
N ILE A 71 11.62 -22.07 5.19
CA ILE A 71 11.17 -20.73 5.63
C ILE A 71 9.68 -20.55 5.36
N LYS A 72 9.20 -20.92 4.16
CA LYS A 72 7.77 -20.85 3.83
C LYS A 72 6.93 -21.76 4.72
N GLN A 73 7.41 -22.97 5.00
CA GLN A 73 6.73 -23.95 5.84
C GLN A 73 6.51 -23.40 7.25
N ASP A 74 7.53 -22.77 7.84
CA ASP A 74 7.40 -22.15 9.17
C ASP A 74 6.36 -21.01 9.17
N LEU A 75 6.34 -20.18 8.12
CA LEU A 75 5.36 -19.09 7.97
C LEU A 75 3.92 -19.57 7.76
N ILE A 76 3.72 -20.70 7.08
CA ILE A 76 2.42 -21.20 6.64
C ILE A 76 1.89 -22.30 7.57
N TRP A 77 2.71 -22.84 8.48
CA TRP A 77 2.33 -23.93 9.39
C TRP A 77 0.97 -23.76 10.08
N PRO A 78 0.58 -22.56 10.57
CA PRO A 78 -0.73 -22.35 11.17
C PRO A 78 -1.90 -22.72 10.26
N VAL A 79 -1.78 -22.57 8.93
CA VAL A 79 -2.83 -22.91 7.95
C VAL A 79 -3.18 -24.40 8.04
N PHE A 80 -2.16 -25.26 8.07
CA PHE A 80 -2.37 -26.71 8.17
C PHE A 80 -2.87 -27.12 9.54
N TYR A 81 -2.43 -26.43 10.59
CA TYR A 81 -2.94 -26.67 11.93
C TYR A 81 -4.42 -26.31 12.04
N HIS A 82 -4.85 -25.15 11.53
CA HIS A 82 -6.25 -24.71 11.65
C HIS A 82 -7.18 -25.43 10.67
N SER A 83 -6.70 -25.92 9.53
CA SER A 83 -7.55 -26.61 8.53
C SER A 83 -7.94 -28.01 8.99
N PRO A 84 -9.24 -28.31 9.16
CA PRO A 84 -9.69 -29.67 9.45
C PRO A 84 -9.38 -30.67 8.32
N THR A 85 -9.35 -30.23 7.07
CA THR A 85 -9.09 -31.10 5.92
C THR A 85 -7.60 -31.37 5.71
N LEU A 86 -6.75 -30.36 5.90
CA LEU A 86 -5.31 -30.46 5.65
C LEU A 86 -4.49 -30.86 6.88
N ARG A 87 -5.03 -30.83 8.10
CA ARG A 87 -4.26 -31.18 9.32
C ARG A 87 -3.69 -32.60 9.29
N LYS A 88 -4.44 -33.55 8.73
CA LYS A 88 -4.13 -34.98 8.74
C LYS A 88 -3.35 -35.47 7.51
N THR A 89 -3.01 -34.59 6.58
CA THR A 89 -2.24 -34.96 5.39
C THR A 89 -0.76 -35.18 5.73
N SER A 90 -0.05 -35.84 4.82
CA SER A 90 1.38 -36.09 4.92
C SER A 90 2.20 -34.81 4.95
N ASP A 91 3.36 -34.83 5.63
CA ASP A 91 4.25 -33.66 5.68
C ASP A 91 4.90 -33.35 4.32
N ALA A 92 5.08 -34.37 3.47
CA ALA A 92 5.52 -34.21 2.10
C ALA A 92 4.52 -33.37 1.29
N TYR A 93 3.23 -33.66 1.44
CA TYR A 93 2.16 -32.91 0.80
C TYR A 93 2.07 -31.47 1.31
N LYS A 94 2.18 -31.26 2.63
CA LYS A 94 2.20 -29.92 3.23
C LYS A 94 3.37 -29.07 2.71
N ARG A 95 4.59 -29.65 2.65
CA ARG A 95 5.78 -28.99 2.09
C ARG A 95 5.58 -28.56 0.65
N TRP A 96 4.98 -29.43 -0.16
CA TRP A 96 4.67 -29.11 -1.54
C TRP A 96 3.67 -27.95 -1.63
N LEU A 97 2.58 -27.99 -0.85
CA LEU A 97 1.57 -26.92 -0.82
C LEU A 97 2.15 -25.57 -0.40
N CYS A 98 3.12 -25.54 0.54
CA CYS A 98 3.78 -24.30 0.97
C CYS A 98 4.37 -23.49 -0.18
N GLU A 99 4.85 -24.16 -1.24
CA GLU A 99 5.46 -23.49 -2.39
C GLU A 99 4.46 -22.61 -3.16
N TYR A 100 3.20 -23.06 -3.24
CA TYR A 100 2.09 -22.46 -3.99
C TYR A 100 1.17 -21.55 -3.15
N VAL A 101 1.46 -21.38 -1.87
CA VAL A 101 0.73 -20.43 -1.03
C VAL A 101 1.25 -19.03 -1.29
N HIS A 102 0.32 -18.13 -1.61
CA HIS A 102 0.60 -16.72 -1.86
C HIS A 102 0.08 -15.87 -0.69
N ILE A 103 0.79 -14.77 -0.42
CA ILE A 103 0.39 -13.76 0.58
C ILE A 103 -0.28 -12.61 -0.17
N ASP A 104 -1.46 -12.21 0.28
CA ASP A 104 -2.21 -11.06 -0.24
C ASP A 104 -2.56 -10.10 0.90
N TYR A 105 -2.65 -8.82 0.57
CA TYR A 105 -2.92 -7.76 1.52
C TYR A 105 -4.24 -7.09 1.15
N LYS A 106 -5.22 -7.14 2.05
CA LYS A 106 -6.53 -6.53 1.86
C LYS A 106 -6.73 -5.33 2.76
N LEU A 107 -7.21 -4.24 2.18
CA LEU A 107 -7.50 -2.99 2.88
C LEU A 107 -8.86 -3.03 3.60
N PRO A 108 -9.06 -2.19 4.63
CA PRO A 108 -10.38 -1.97 5.22
C PRO A 108 -11.44 -1.63 4.16
N GLY A 109 -12.60 -2.25 4.25
CA GLY A 109 -13.74 -2.06 3.34
C GLY A 109 -13.69 -2.90 2.06
N GLN A 110 -12.53 -3.46 1.70
CA GLN A 110 -12.44 -4.35 0.53
C GLN A 110 -13.23 -5.64 0.76
N LYS A 111 -13.84 -6.11 -0.32
CA LYS A 111 -14.62 -7.35 -0.34
C LYS A 111 -13.79 -8.42 -1.03
N PHE A 112 -13.67 -9.59 -0.43
CA PHE A 112 -13.06 -10.76 -1.06
C PHE A 112 -13.95 -11.98 -0.87
N TYR A 113 -13.64 -13.08 -1.55
CA TYR A 113 -14.42 -14.31 -1.45
C TYR A 113 -15.93 -14.08 -1.71
N ALA A 114 -16.23 -13.45 -2.86
CA ALA A 114 -17.54 -12.96 -3.26
C ALA A 114 -18.03 -13.61 -4.56
N GLY A 115 -19.34 -13.83 -4.69
CA GLY A 115 -19.99 -14.22 -5.95
C GLY A 115 -19.44 -15.51 -6.57
N PRO A 116 -19.30 -15.60 -7.91
CA PRO A 116 -18.86 -16.82 -8.60
C PRO A 116 -17.40 -17.19 -8.32
N TYR A 117 -16.57 -16.22 -7.91
CA TYR A 117 -15.14 -16.40 -7.62
C TYR A 117 -14.85 -17.01 -6.24
N CYS A 118 -15.86 -17.31 -5.42
CA CYS A 118 -15.65 -17.95 -4.12
C CYS A 118 -15.09 -19.40 -4.20
N LYS A 119 -15.06 -19.99 -5.40
CA LYS A 119 -14.62 -21.37 -5.65
C LYS A 119 -13.17 -21.47 -6.13
N THR A 120 -12.55 -20.35 -6.48
CA THR A 120 -11.24 -20.34 -7.14
C THR A 120 -10.08 -20.41 -6.15
N HIS A 121 -10.28 -19.96 -4.90
CA HIS A 121 -9.22 -19.89 -3.91
C HIS A 121 -9.66 -20.41 -2.54
N LEU A 122 -8.71 -21.05 -1.84
CA LEU A 122 -8.77 -21.30 -0.41
C LEU A 122 -8.07 -20.12 0.29
N TYR A 123 -8.75 -19.43 1.20
CA TYR A 123 -8.20 -18.28 1.93
C TYR A 123 -8.00 -18.62 3.40
N TYR A 124 -6.87 -18.24 3.95
CA TYR A 124 -6.58 -18.26 5.37
C TYR A 124 -6.31 -16.84 5.87
N LEU A 125 -7.04 -16.41 6.88
CA LEU A 125 -6.85 -15.11 7.51
C LEU A 125 -5.72 -15.21 8.53
N LYS A 126 -4.54 -14.71 8.17
CA LYS A 126 -3.36 -14.69 9.05
C LYS A 126 -3.49 -13.61 10.10
N SER A 127 -3.91 -12.42 9.71
CA SER A 127 -4.08 -11.26 10.59
C SER A 127 -5.23 -10.39 10.08
N GLY A 128 -5.97 -9.77 11.00
CA GLY A 128 -7.04 -8.82 10.70
C GLY A 128 -8.44 -9.33 11.06
N ILE A 129 -9.43 -8.47 10.85
CA ILE A 129 -10.85 -8.71 11.15
C ILE A 129 -11.66 -8.64 9.87
N VAL A 130 -12.45 -9.69 9.62
CA VAL A 130 -13.32 -9.82 8.45
C VAL A 130 -14.76 -10.02 8.89
N GLN A 131 -15.67 -9.32 8.25
CA GLN A 131 -17.12 -9.43 8.45
C GLN A 131 -17.73 -10.25 7.32
N LEU A 132 -18.47 -11.28 7.70
CA LEU A 132 -19.37 -12.02 6.82
C LEU A 132 -20.68 -11.23 6.72
N ILE A 133 -21.04 -10.80 5.52
CA ILE A 133 -22.19 -9.97 5.23
C ILE A 133 -23.21 -10.78 4.41
N SER A 134 -24.50 -10.56 4.66
CA SER A 134 -25.56 -11.16 3.84
C SER A 134 -25.48 -10.67 2.39
N CYS A 135 -25.63 -11.58 1.41
CA CYS A 135 -25.73 -11.20 0.01
C CYS A 135 -27.03 -10.46 -0.33
N ASP A 136 -28.09 -10.63 0.48
CA ASP A 136 -29.42 -10.07 0.17
C ASP A 136 -29.40 -8.53 0.27
N ASP A 137 -28.82 -7.99 1.35
CA ASP A 137 -28.70 -6.53 1.55
C ASP A 137 -27.30 -6.00 1.19
N GLY A 138 -26.27 -6.85 1.16
CA GLY A 138 -24.88 -6.45 0.94
C GLY A 138 -24.27 -5.54 2.01
N VAL A 139 -24.98 -5.28 3.11
CA VAL A 139 -24.62 -4.36 4.20
C VAL A 139 -24.67 -5.01 5.58
N THR A 140 -25.65 -5.88 5.84
CA THR A 140 -25.91 -6.48 7.17
C THR A 140 -24.81 -7.49 7.58
N PRO A 141 -24.01 -7.21 8.63
CA PRO A 141 -23.00 -8.15 9.10
C PRO A 141 -23.66 -9.30 9.88
N LEU A 142 -23.42 -10.52 9.43
CA LEU A 142 -23.89 -11.75 10.07
C LEU A 142 -22.96 -12.17 11.20
N ILE A 143 -21.66 -12.28 10.90
CA ILE A 143 -20.64 -12.77 11.83
C ILE A 143 -19.34 -12.02 11.55
N SER A 144 -18.61 -11.69 12.63
CA SER A 144 -17.26 -11.12 12.52
C SER A 144 -16.22 -12.13 12.99
N VAL A 145 -15.12 -12.19 12.25
CA VAL A 145 -14.15 -13.28 12.32
C VAL A 145 -12.73 -12.70 12.35
N THR A 146 -11.81 -13.34 13.08
CA THR A 146 -10.43 -12.88 13.31
C THR A 146 -9.38 -13.85 12.75
N SER A 147 -8.10 -13.59 13.04
CA SER A 147 -6.96 -14.43 12.66
C SER A 147 -7.14 -15.91 13.01
N GLY A 148 -6.72 -16.80 12.11
CA GLY A 148 -6.81 -18.26 12.27
C GLY A 148 -7.97 -18.90 11.49
N THR A 149 -8.68 -18.11 10.68
CA THR A 149 -9.90 -18.58 9.99
C THR A 149 -9.68 -18.96 8.56
N ILE A 150 -10.38 -20.02 8.14
CA ILE A 150 -10.25 -20.59 6.80
C ILE A 150 -11.57 -20.47 6.06
N PHE A 151 -11.52 -19.74 4.95
CA PHE A 151 -12.59 -19.64 3.97
C PHE A 151 -12.26 -20.55 2.78
N GLY A 152 -13.23 -21.32 2.31
CA GLY A 152 -13.04 -22.18 1.14
C GLY A 152 -12.96 -23.67 1.44
N ASP A 153 -12.71 -24.09 2.68
CA ASP A 153 -12.27 -25.45 3.03
C ASP A 153 -13.07 -26.59 2.37
N ILE A 154 -14.42 -26.58 2.45
CA ILE A 154 -15.27 -27.56 1.74
C ILE A 154 -15.61 -27.08 0.32
N SER A 155 -15.98 -25.79 0.19
CA SER A 155 -16.49 -25.22 -1.07
C SER A 155 -15.50 -25.28 -2.22
N PHE A 156 -14.22 -25.41 -1.88
CA PHE A 156 -13.13 -25.57 -2.80
C PHE A 156 -13.05 -26.98 -3.39
N TYR A 157 -13.35 -28.04 -2.63
CA TYR A 157 -13.39 -29.38 -3.21
C TYR A 157 -14.72 -29.62 -3.92
N LEU A 158 -15.82 -29.24 -3.26
CA LEU A 158 -17.18 -29.38 -3.76
C LEU A 158 -17.86 -28.00 -3.86
N PRO A 159 -17.90 -27.39 -5.06
CA PRO A 159 -18.45 -26.05 -5.22
C PRO A 159 -19.98 -26.04 -4.97
N PRO A 160 -20.49 -25.27 -4.00
CA PRO A 160 -21.93 -25.18 -3.77
C PRO A 160 -22.65 -24.48 -4.94
N SER A 161 -23.91 -24.81 -5.17
CA SER A 161 -24.72 -24.23 -6.26
C SER A 161 -25.20 -22.81 -5.94
N LYS A 162 -25.49 -22.49 -4.68
CA LYS A 162 -25.91 -21.16 -4.21
C LYS A 162 -25.19 -20.79 -2.91
N ARG A 163 -24.70 -19.55 -2.81
CA ARG A 163 -24.06 -19.02 -1.59
C ARG A 163 -24.56 -17.60 -1.33
N ASN A 164 -24.94 -17.35 -0.07
CA ASN A 164 -25.58 -16.10 0.33
C ASN A 164 -24.70 -15.24 1.27
N VAL A 165 -23.39 -15.49 1.30
CA VAL A 165 -22.48 -14.80 2.22
C VAL A 165 -21.30 -14.20 1.46
N LEU A 166 -21.11 -12.91 1.67
CA LEU A 166 -20.02 -12.07 1.18
C LEU A 166 -19.01 -11.82 2.31
N THR A 167 -17.72 -11.68 2.03
CA THR A 167 -16.74 -11.28 3.05
C THR A 167 -16.24 -9.87 2.79
N ARG A 168 -16.15 -9.05 3.84
CA ARG A 168 -15.65 -7.68 3.82
C ARG A 168 -14.61 -7.52 4.91
N CYS A 169 -13.45 -6.98 4.58
CA CYS A 169 -12.44 -6.60 5.57
C CYS A 169 -12.94 -5.41 6.40
N LEU A 170 -12.93 -5.51 7.72
CA LEU A 170 -13.16 -4.38 8.61
C LEU A 170 -11.86 -3.60 8.85
N THR A 171 -10.75 -4.33 9.00
CA THR A 171 -9.41 -3.79 9.20
C THR A 171 -8.50 -4.14 8.02
N TYR A 172 -7.25 -3.69 8.06
CA TYR A 172 -6.20 -4.28 7.24
C TYR A 172 -6.14 -5.78 7.55
N CYS A 173 -6.10 -6.61 6.49
CA CYS A 173 -6.09 -8.06 6.61
C CYS A 173 -4.94 -8.65 5.79
N GLU A 174 -4.16 -9.52 6.41
CA GLU A 174 -3.18 -10.38 5.75
C GLU A 174 -3.84 -11.71 5.47
N VAL A 175 -3.98 -12.04 4.19
CA VAL A 175 -4.67 -13.24 3.75
C VAL A 175 -3.69 -14.12 2.97
N LEU A 176 -3.56 -15.37 3.39
CA LEU A 176 -2.87 -16.39 2.61
C LEU A 176 -3.88 -17.04 1.68
N TYR A 177 -3.53 -17.24 0.41
CA TYR A 177 -4.42 -17.92 -0.52
C TYR A 177 -3.70 -18.96 -1.36
N ILE A 178 -4.45 -19.99 -1.75
CA ILE A 178 -4.02 -21.06 -2.66
C ILE A 178 -5.04 -21.18 -3.77
N THR A 179 -4.62 -21.36 -5.01
CA THR A 179 -5.53 -21.51 -6.15
C THR A 179 -6.09 -22.94 -6.28
N ARG A 180 -7.27 -23.04 -6.90
CA ARG A 180 -7.94 -24.32 -7.15
C ARG A 180 -7.14 -25.26 -8.00
N ILE A 181 -6.50 -24.72 -9.01
CA ILE A 181 -5.75 -25.49 -9.99
C ILE A 181 -4.57 -26.17 -9.30
N ASP A 182 -3.82 -25.42 -8.47
CA ASP A 182 -2.61 -25.92 -7.82
C ASP A 182 -2.92 -27.05 -6.83
N VAL A 183 -3.96 -26.91 -6.00
CA VAL A 183 -4.33 -27.98 -5.06
C VAL A 183 -4.87 -29.20 -5.79
N LEU A 184 -5.69 -29.04 -6.83
CA LEU A 184 -6.18 -30.21 -7.58
C LEU A 184 -5.02 -30.97 -8.24
N GLN A 185 -4.07 -30.26 -8.86
CA GLN A 185 -2.86 -30.86 -9.40
C GLN A 185 -2.06 -31.58 -8.31
N SER A 186 -1.91 -30.97 -7.14
CA SER A 186 -1.23 -31.58 -5.99
C SER A 186 -1.88 -32.89 -5.54
N LEU A 187 -3.21 -32.94 -5.49
CA LEU A 187 -3.96 -34.12 -5.08
C LEU A 187 -3.86 -35.24 -6.13
N HIS A 188 -3.66 -34.90 -7.40
CA HIS A 188 -3.34 -35.90 -8.42
C HIS A 188 -1.94 -36.50 -8.23
N MET A 189 -0.97 -35.73 -7.75
CA MET A 189 0.39 -36.23 -7.47
C MET A 189 0.49 -37.03 -6.16
N PHE A 190 -0.35 -36.72 -5.17
CA PHE A 190 -0.39 -37.38 -3.86
C PHE A 190 -1.72 -38.14 -3.67
N PRO A 191 -1.86 -39.37 -4.20
CA PRO A 191 -3.15 -40.08 -4.22
C PRO A 191 -3.66 -40.46 -2.83
N GLU A 192 -2.78 -40.86 -1.90
CA GLU A 192 -3.17 -41.20 -0.52
C GLU A 192 -3.78 -40.01 0.21
N ASP A 193 -3.13 -38.84 0.13
CA ASP A 193 -3.64 -37.60 0.70
C ASP A 193 -4.95 -37.17 0.04
N ARG A 194 -5.12 -37.43 -1.26
CA ARG A 194 -6.38 -37.21 -1.98
C ARG A 194 -7.52 -38.06 -1.44
N HIS A 195 -7.30 -39.36 -1.20
CA HIS A 195 -8.32 -40.22 -0.62
C HIS A 195 -8.73 -39.72 0.78
N LEU A 196 -7.75 -39.35 1.60
CA LEU A 196 -7.97 -38.82 2.94
C LEU A 196 -8.78 -37.51 2.93
N VAL A 197 -8.37 -36.54 2.11
CA VAL A 197 -9.06 -35.24 1.97
C VAL A 197 -10.48 -35.44 1.46
N LEU A 198 -10.69 -36.25 0.42
CA LEU A 198 -12.02 -36.48 -0.15
C LEU A 198 -12.95 -37.23 0.81
N ASN A 199 -12.44 -38.19 1.58
CA ASN A 199 -13.24 -38.88 2.60
C ASN A 199 -13.68 -37.91 3.71
N HIS A 200 -12.77 -37.06 4.20
CA HIS A 200 -13.12 -36.03 5.17
C HIS A 200 -14.17 -35.04 4.64
N VAL A 201 -14.07 -34.63 3.37
CA VAL A 201 -15.07 -33.76 2.74
C VAL A 201 -16.43 -34.46 2.66
N LYS A 202 -16.47 -35.74 2.24
CA LYS A 202 -17.71 -36.55 2.18
C LYS A 202 -18.36 -36.67 3.55
N ASP A 203 -17.58 -36.98 4.59
CA ASP A 203 -18.08 -37.15 5.96
C ASP A 203 -18.70 -35.85 6.50
N ARG A 204 -18.04 -34.71 6.26
CA ARG A 204 -18.54 -33.39 6.66
C ARG A 204 -19.84 -33.02 5.94
N ILE A 205 -19.95 -33.34 4.65
CA ILE A 205 -21.19 -33.11 3.88
C ILE A 205 -22.31 -34.03 4.39
N LYS A 206 -22.02 -35.31 4.63
CA LYS A 206 -22.99 -36.26 5.21
C LYS A 206 -23.50 -35.77 6.55
N HIS A 207 -22.61 -35.35 7.44
CA HIS A 207 -22.96 -34.79 8.73
C HIS A 207 -23.78 -33.49 8.62
N SER A 208 -23.41 -32.57 7.71
CA SER A 208 -24.17 -31.35 7.44
C SER A 208 -25.60 -31.65 6.94
N ARG A 209 -25.77 -32.65 6.06
CA ARG A 209 -27.10 -33.09 5.61
C ARG A 209 -27.94 -33.63 6.76
N ILE A 210 -27.35 -34.46 7.62
CA ILE A 210 -28.02 -34.99 8.82
C ILE A 210 -28.46 -33.84 9.73
N LEU A 211 -27.57 -32.89 10.02
CA LEU A 211 -27.93 -31.71 10.81
C LEU A 211 -29.06 -30.89 10.19
N HIS A 212 -29.03 -30.69 8.86
CA HIS A 212 -30.08 -29.98 8.15
C HIS A 212 -31.42 -30.71 8.22
N THR A 213 -31.44 -32.03 8.00
CA THR A 213 -32.66 -32.83 8.13
C THR A 213 -33.18 -32.80 9.55
N CYS A 214 -32.34 -32.99 10.57
CA CYS A 214 -32.77 -32.92 11.96
C CYS A 214 -33.29 -31.50 12.31
N LYS A 215 -32.66 -30.43 11.79
CA LYS A 215 -33.14 -29.06 11.95
C LYS A 215 -34.52 -28.84 11.33
N GLN A 216 -34.80 -29.43 10.16
CA GLN A 216 -36.14 -29.36 9.55
C GLN A 216 -37.19 -30.08 10.40
N HIS A 217 -36.84 -31.19 11.04
CA HIS A 217 -37.73 -31.91 11.95
C HIS A 217 -37.96 -31.13 13.26
N ILE A 218 -36.97 -30.36 13.72
CA ILE A 218 -37.04 -29.56 14.96
C ILE A 218 -37.65 -28.17 14.71
N ARG A 219 -37.73 -27.67 13.47
CA ARG A 219 -38.20 -26.30 13.13
C ARG A 219 -39.66 -25.97 13.53
N GLY A 220 -40.39 -26.89 14.15
CA GLY A 220 -41.64 -26.62 14.87
C GLY A 220 -41.45 -26.07 16.31
N LEU A 221 -40.21 -25.87 16.78
CA LEU A 221 -39.83 -25.47 18.15
C LEU A 221 -39.15 -24.08 18.20
N ASP A 222 -39.57 -23.12 17.36
CA ASP A 222 -39.20 -21.71 17.56
C ASP A 222 -39.96 -21.18 18.79
N ARG A 223 -39.27 -21.15 19.93
CA ARG A 223 -39.76 -20.70 21.25
C ARG A 223 -40.34 -19.27 21.26
N SER A 224 -40.17 -18.49 20.20
CA SER A 224 -40.69 -17.12 20.11
C SER A 224 -42.18 -17.03 19.79
N GLU A 225 -42.86 -18.14 19.45
CA GLU A 225 -44.32 -18.17 19.23
C GLU A 225 -45.12 -18.84 20.37
N ASP A 226 -44.45 -19.31 21.43
CA ASP A 226 -45.07 -20.10 22.49
C ASP A 226 -45.48 -19.28 23.74
N GLU A 227 -46.29 -18.25 23.55
CA GLU A 227 -47.09 -17.68 24.65
C GLU A 227 -48.59 -17.80 24.34
N GLY A 228 -49.31 -18.60 25.15
CA GLY A 228 -50.77 -18.65 25.16
C GLY A 228 -51.41 -20.02 24.90
N ILE A 229 -52.71 -19.99 24.59
CA ILE A 229 -53.62 -21.16 24.45
C ILE A 229 -53.18 -22.17 23.39
N ALA A 230 -52.34 -21.75 22.42
CA ALA A 230 -51.79 -22.62 21.39
C ALA A 230 -50.85 -23.70 21.98
N TRP A 231 -50.06 -23.36 23.01
CA TRP A 231 -49.19 -24.31 23.72
C TRP A 231 -50.01 -25.42 24.40
N VAL A 232 -51.11 -25.04 25.06
CA VAL A 232 -52.03 -25.97 25.73
C VAL A 232 -52.68 -26.92 24.71
N LYS A 233 -53.15 -26.39 23.57
CA LYS A 233 -53.70 -27.21 22.48
C LYS A 233 -52.66 -28.16 21.91
N ARG A 234 -51.41 -27.73 21.73
CA ARG A 234 -50.32 -28.56 21.19
C ARG A 234 -49.94 -29.67 22.16
N ARG A 235 -49.88 -29.39 23.46
CA ARG A 235 -49.62 -30.40 24.50
C ARG A 235 -50.75 -31.42 24.62
N TRP A 236 -51.99 -30.97 24.44
CA TRP A 236 -53.14 -31.88 24.33
C TRP A 236 -53.09 -32.76 23.09
N TRP A 237 -52.63 -32.22 21.96
CA TRP A 237 -52.40 -32.99 20.74
C TRP A 237 -51.30 -34.04 20.91
N GLU A 238 -50.18 -33.69 21.54
CA GLU A 238 -49.10 -34.64 21.85
C GLU A 238 -49.53 -35.73 22.83
N ILE A 239 -50.35 -35.39 23.84
CA ILE A 239 -50.95 -36.38 24.75
C ILE A 239 -51.94 -37.27 23.99
N CYS A 240 -52.76 -36.70 23.11
CA CYS A 240 -53.69 -37.45 22.27
C CYS A 240 -52.95 -38.37 21.28
N GLU A 241 -51.82 -37.94 20.70
CA GLU A 241 -50.94 -38.75 19.88
C GLU A 241 -50.21 -39.82 20.68
N ALA A 242 -49.78 -39.53 21.92
CA ALA A 242 -49.18 -40.50 22.83
C ALA A 242 -50.19 -41.60 23.21
N VAL A 243 -51.45 -41.23 23.47
CA VAL A 243 -52.55 -42.17 23.73
C VAL A 243 -52.92 -42.96 22.48
N ASN A 244 -52.94 -42.32 21.30
CA ASN A 244 -53.24 -42.99 20.02
C ASN A 244 -52.10 -43.91 19.56
N SER A 245 -50.85 -43.60 19.88
CA SER A 245 -49.67 -44.44 19.60
C SER A 245 -49.52 -45.58 20.60
N TRP A 246 -50.01 -45.42 21.85
CA TRP A 246 -50.16 -46.53 22.81
C TRP A 246 -51.09 -47.62 22.26
N ASN A 247 -52.17 -47.22 21.58
CA ASN A 247 -53.12 -48.14 20.94
C ASN A 247 -52.67 -48.66 19.56
N LYS A 248 -51.51 -48.23 19.06
CA LYS A 248 -50.88 -48.73 17.82
C LYS A 248 -49.46 -49.20 18.10
N SER A 249 -49.32 -50.18 19.00
CA SER A 249 -48.09 -50.96 19.15
C SER A 249 -47.89 -51.91 17.96
N SER A 250 -47.54 -51.34 16.81
CA SER A 250 -46.69 -51.94 15.76
C SER A 250 -46.84 -51.15 14.46
N ARG A 251 -45.89 -50.24 14.19
CA ARG A 251 -45.25 -50.10 12.87
C ARG A 251 -44.24 -48.93 12.83
N ARG A 252 -42.99 -49.34 12.56
CA ARG A 252 -41.85 -48.61 11.96
C ARG A 252 -41.27 -47.44 12.76
N GLU A 253 -40.12 -47.72 13.39
CA GLU A 253 -39.08 -46.74 13.67
C GLU A 253 -38.67 -46.05 12.36
N GLY A 254 -39.27 -44.90 12.07
CA GLY A 254 -38.68 -43.90 11.21
C GLY A 254 -37.70 -43.08 12.06
N ASP A 255 -36.42 -43.11 11.67
CA ASP A 255 -35.28 -42.35 12.21
C ASP A 255 -35.66 -41.20 13.15
N LYS A 256 -35.75 -41.50 14.45
CA LYS A 256 -35.54 -40.46 15.46
C LYS A 256 -34.07 -40.07 15.33
N CYS A 257 -33.79 -38.87 14.81
CA CYS A 257 -32.46 -38.25 14.83
C CYS A 257 -31.93 -38.24 16.27
N GLN A 258 -31.24 -39.30 16.70
CA GLN A 258 -30.51 -39.31 17.95
C GLN A 258 -29.18 -38.60 17.69
N LEU A 259 -29.18 -37.27 17.84
CA LEU A 259 -27.95 -36.52 18.00
C LEU A 259 -27.42 -36.78 19.42
N PRO A 260 -26.11 -37.01 19.61
CA PRO A 260 -25.54 -37.08 20.95
C PRO A 260 -25.86 -35.79 21.72
N ALA A 261 -26.05 -35.89 23.04
CA ALA A 261 -26.54 -34.77 23.87
C ALA A 261 -25.68 -33.50 23.74
N GLU A 262 -24.38 -33.65 23.48
CA GLU A 262 -23.43 -32.54 23.22
C GLU A 262 -23.69 -31.79 21.90
N GLU A 263 -24.35 -32.42 20.92
CA GLU A 263 -24.69 -31.87 19.60
C GLU A 263 -26.17 -31.40 19.51
N SER A 264 -26.95 -31.58 20.58
CA SER A 264 -28.38 -31.24 20.66
C SER A 264 -28.66 -29.76 20.96
N SER A 265 -27.68 -29.05 21.51
CA SER A 265 -27.67 -27.58 21.54
C SER A 265 -27.42 -27.06 20.13
N TYR A 266 -28.26 -26.14 19.64
CA TYR A 266 -28.41 -25.61 18.28
C TYR A 266 -27.15 -25.09 17.53
N HIS A 267 -25.94 -25.34 18.03
CA HIS A 267 -24.66 -24.98 17.45
C HIS A 267 -23.71 -26.20 17.44
N CYS A 268 -23.36 -26.69 16.25
CA CYS A 268 -22.43 -27.81 16.11
C CYS A 268 -21.00 -27.38 16.51
N ALA A 269 -20.60 -27.67 17.75
CA ALA A 269 -19.28 -27.32 18.29
C ALA A 269 -18.11 -27.98 17.54
N LYS A 270 -18.36 -29.12 16.89
CA LYS A 270 -17.38 -29.96 16.20
C LYS A 270 -16.55 -29.24 15.13
N TYR A 271 -17.11 -28.23 14.46
CA TYR A 271 -16.41 -27.48 13.41
C TYR A 271 -16.24 -25.99 13.73
N ILE A 272 -16.57 -25.56 14.96
CA ILE A 272 -16.38 -24.17 15.42
C ILE A 272 -14.91 -23.75 15.33
N GLY A 273 -13.96 -24.69 15.50
CA GLY A 273 -12.54 -24.43 15.36
C GLY A 273 -12.07 -23.93 13.98
N GLN A 274 -12.92 -23.96 12.95
CA GLN A 274 -12.63 -23.37 11.64
C GLN A 274 -12.83 -21.84 11.62
N LEU A 275 -13.75 -21.33 12.46
CA LEU A 275 -14.09 -19.92 12.54
C LEU A 275 -13.79 -19.38 13.94
N VAL A 276 -12.71 -18.63 14.06
CA VAL A 276 -12.36 -17.84 15.24
C VAL A 276 -13.24 -16.59 15.26
N LEU A 277 -14.24 -16.60 16.14
CA LEU A 277 -15.16 -15.48 16.32
C LEU A 277 -14.41 -14.28 16.92
N CYS A 278 -14.76 -13.09 16.44
CA CYS A 278 -14.25 -11.84 16.97
C CYS A 278 -14.85 -11.55 18.35
N SER A 279 -14.04 -11.02 19.27
CA SER A 279 -14.55 -10.48 20.53
C SER A 279 -15.19 -9.10 20.30
N ASN A 280 -16.17 -8.73 21.12
CA ASN A 280 -16.87 -7.44 21.00
C ASN A 280 -15.91 -6.24 21.11
N VAL A 281 -14.81 -6.38 21.87
CA VAL A 281 -13.76 -5.35 22.04
C VAL A 281 -13.04 -5.06 20.73
N GLN A 282 -12.70 -6.10 19.96
CA GLN A 282 -11.97 -5.98 18.71
C GLN A 282 -12.79 -5.31 17.59
N LEU A 283 -14.12 -5.35 17.67
CA LEU A 283 -15.02 -4.70 16.70
C LEU A 283 -15.07 -3.17 16.89
N ASN A 284 -14.88 -2.69 18.12
CA ASN A 284 -14.97 -1.28 18.47
C ASN A 284 -13.60 -0.57 18.44
N MET A 285 -12.83 -0.74 17.36
CA MET A 285 -11.52 -0.06 17.16
C MET A 285 -11.59 1.48 17.18
N LYS A 286 -12.79 2.07 16.97
CA LYS A 286 -13.02 3.53 17.03
C LYS A 286 -13.34 4.05 18.43
N SER A 287 -13.62 3.16 19.38
CA SER A 287 -13.90 3.54 20.75
C SER A 287 -12.62 3.98 21.48
N MET A 288 -12.78 4.82 22.52
CA MET A 288 -11.64 5.28 23.32
C MET A 288 -11.09 4.17 24.22
N PHE A 289 -11.94 3.20 24.59
CA PHE A 289 -11.67 2.14 25.56
C PHE A 289 -11.76 0.76 24.89
N ALA A 290 -10.74 -0.07 25.08
CA ALA A 290 -10.80 -1.50 24.76
C ALA A 290 -11.63 -2.26 25.82
N ASN A 291 -11.43 -1.94 27.10
CA ASN A 291 -12.26 -2.47 28.18
C ASN A 291 -12.96 -1.30 28.88
N GLU A 292 -14.29 -1.33 28.86
CA GLU A 292 -15.14 -0.32 29.51
C GLU A 292 -15.23 -0.55 31.03
N LYS A 293 -14.97 -1.78 31.51
CA LYS A 293 -14.96 -2.10 32.94
C LYS A 293 -13.62 -1.73 33.56
N PHE A 294 -13.66 -1.14 34.76
CA PHE A 294 -12.44 -0.82 35.50
C PHE A 294 -11.65 -2.10 35.82
N PRO A 295 -10.33 -2.14 35.59
CA PRO A 295 -9.45 -1.06 35.11
C PRO A 295 -9.64 -0.72 33.63
N TRP A 296 -9.76 0.57 33.31
CA TRP A 296 -9.94 1.06 31.95
C TRP A 296 -8.72 0.76 31.08
N ILE A 297 -8.92 0.17 29.91
CA ILE A 297 -7.83 -0.09 28.97
C ILE A 297 -8.00 0.80 27.76
N PHE A 298 -7.01 1.67 27.49
CA PHE A 298 -7.03 2.60 26.37
C PHE A 298 -6.47 1.96 25.08
N VAL A 299 -7.03 2.37 23.94
CA VAL A 299 -6.47 2.06 22.62
C VAL A 299 -5.33 3.07 22.30
N PRO A 300 -4.14 2.62 21.86
CA PRO A 300 -2.95 3.48 21.75
C PRO A 300 -3.05 4.60 20.70
N ASP A 301 -3.86 4.44 19.64
CA ASP A 301 -4.08 5.46 18.60
C ASP A 301 -5.40 6.25 18.79
N SER A 302 -6.02 6.16 19.97
CA SER A 302 -7.24 6.90 20.30
C SER A 302 -7.04 8.41 20.28
N LYS A 303 -8.13 9.18 20.10
CA LYS A 303 -8.10 10.65 20.20
C LYS A 303 -7.55 11.12 21.55
N PHE A 304 -7.87 10.40 22.63
CA PHE A 304 -7.31 10.65 23.95
C PHE A 304 -5.79 10.49 23.98
N GLY A 305 -5.29 9.33 23.53
CA GLY A 305 -3.85 9.06 23.49
C GLY A 305 -3.07 10.09 22.68
N GLN A 306 -3.64 10.59 21.58
CA GLN A 306 -3.03 11.66 20.78
C GLN A 306 -2.98 13.01 21.51
N ILE A 307 -4.07 13.39 22.21
CA ILE A 307 -4.11 14.63 22.99
C ILE A 307 -3.18 14.54 24.20
N TRP A 308 -3.24 13.43 24.95
CA TRP A 308 -2.37 13.18 26.08
C TRP A 308 -0.90 13.17 25.67
N GLY A 309 -0.55 12.49 24.58
CA GLY A 309 0.79 12.50 24.02
C GLY A 309 1.27 13.92 23.68
N LYS A 310 0.40 14.78 23.12
CA LYS A 310 0.72 16.19 22.87
C LYS A 310 1.00 16.97 24.15
N ILE A 311 0.17 16.78 25.19
CA ILE A 311 0.37 17.39 26.52
C ILE A 311 1.75 16.99 27.06
N VAL A 312 2.04 15.69 27.09
CA VAL A 312 3.34 15.18 27.57
C VAL A 312 4.50 15.75 26.75
N THR A 313 4.41 15.77 25.41
CA THR A 313 5.48 16.37 24.58
C THR A 313 5.67 17.86 24.84
N ALA A 314 4.60 18.62 25.07
CA ALA A 314 4.69 20.03 25.43
C ALA A 314 5.37 20.21 26.79
N THR A 315 5.03 19.35 27.77
CA THR A 315 5.66 19.39 29.10
C THR A 315 7.16 19.10 29.02
N VAL A 316 7.56 18.10 28.24
CA VAL A 316 8.97 17.74 28.05
C VAL A 316 9.73 18.87 27.33
N PHE A 317 9.09 19.56 26.39
CA PHE A 317 9.67 20.74 25.74
C PHE A 317 9.93 21.87 26.75
N PHE A 318 8.94 22.18 27.61
CA PHE A 318 9.12 23.17 28.68
C PHE A 318 10.14 22.73 29.72
N VAL A 319 10.21 21.44 30.05
CA VAL A 319 11.23 20.88 30.94
C VAL A 319 12.62 21.13 30.35
N MET A 320 12.83 20.83 29.07
CA MET A 320 14.12 21.06 28.41
C MET A 320 14.54 22.54 28.43
N LEU A 321 13.59 23.48 28.31
CA LEU A 321 13.87 24.92 28.27
C LEU A 321 14.00 25.57 29.66
N PHE A 322 13.24 25.11 30.67
CA PHE A 322 13.21 25.77 31.98
C PHE A 322 14.05 25.05 33.04
N TYR A 323 14.18 23.72 33.02
CA TYR A 323 14.91 23.03 34.09
C TYR A 323 16.39 23.43 34.18
N PRO A 324 17.18 23.36 33.09
CA PRO A 324 18.60 23.66 33.17
C PRO A 324 18.92 25.06 33.75
N PRO A 325 18.34 26.18 33.29
CA PRO A 325 18.71 27.50 33.81
C PRO A 325 18.25 27.75 35.26
N TYR A 326 17.08 27.26 35.67
CA TYR A 326 16.57 27.55 37.01
C TYR A 326 17.18 26.67 38.10
N ILE A 327 17.66 25.47 37.75
CA ILE A 327 18.39 24.58 38.68
C ILE A 327 19.78 25.14 38.99
N THR A 328 20.41 25.83 38.04
CA THR A 328 21.75 26.37 38.22
C THR A 328 21.81 27.68 39.00
N ARG A 329 20.67 28.35 39.19
CA ARG A 329 20.57 29.60 39.95
C ARG A 329 20.51 29.33 41.44
N ASN A 330 20.98 30.30 42.22
CA ASN A 330 20.84 30.26 43.68
C ASN A 330 19.40 30.44 44.14
N ASP A 331 18.72 31.41 43.53
CA ASP A 331 17.38 31.78 43.93
C ASP A 331 16.37 31.12 42.99
N ILE A 332 15.71 30.08 43.51
CA ILE A 332 14.67 29.36 42.77
C ILE A 332 13.37 30.16 42.89
N PRO A 333 12.84 30.72 41.79
CA PRO A 333 11.61 31.52 41.84
C PRO A 333 10.41 30.65 42.22
N THR A 334 9.44 31.24 42.92
CA THR A 334 8.24 30.55 43.43
C THR A 334 7.42 29.90 42.30
N TRP A 335 7.30 30.56 41.15
CA TRP A 335 6.58 30.01 40.00
C TRP A 335 7.24 28.72 39.46
N PHE A 336 8.56 28.60 39.54
CA PHE A 336 9.28 27.42 39.07
C PHE A 336 9.04 26.20 39.98
N LYS A 337 8.87 26.41 41.29
CA LYS A 337 8.43 25.34 42.21
C LYS A 337 7.04 24.82 41.81
N SER A 338 6.11 25.71 41.43
CA SER A 338 4.81 25.30 40.89
C SER A 338 4.95 24.51 39.58
N PHE A 339 5.91 24.89 38.73
CA PHE A 339 6.21 24.16 37.51
C PHE A 339 6.79 22.76 37.79
N GLN A 340 7.66 22.60 38.79
CA GLN A 340 8.19 21.29 39.21
C GLN A 340 7.06 20.34 39.64
N LEU A 341 6.14 20.83 40.48
CA LEU A 341 4.95 20.06 40.89
C LEU A 341 4.09 19.64 39.69
N TRP A 342 3.89 20.55 38.73
CA TRP A 342 3.14 20.26 37.51
C TRP A 342 3.82 19.18 36.64
N THR A 343 5.14 19.24 36.50
CA THR A 343 5.90 18.24 35.74
C THR A 343 5.87 16.87 36.41
N ASP A 344 6.02 16.81 37.73
CA ASP A 344 5.97 15.55 38.49
C ASP A 344 4.57 14.93 38.38
N PHE A 345 3.51 15.75 38.51
CA PHE A 345 2.13 15.30 38.32
C PHE A 345 1.90 14.69 36.93
N ILE A 346 2.33 15.35 35.86
CA ILE A 346 2.13 14.86 34.50
C ILE A 346 2.97 13.61 34.24
N TYR A 347 4.18 13.53 34.78
CA TYR A 347 5.05 12.38 34.61
C TYR A 347 4.49 11.14 35.32
N ILE A 348 3.94 11.29 36.53
CA ILE A 348 3.24 10.22 37.25
C ILE A 348 1.97 9.80 36.48
N CYS A 349 1.17 10.77 36.04
CA CYS A 349 -0.04 10.49 35.25
C CYS A 349 0.30 9.74 33.95
N ASP A 350 1.43 10.06 33.32
CA ASP A 350 1.86 9.39 32.09
C ASP A 350 2.26 7.93 32.34
N ILE A 351 2.88 7.59 33.47
CA ILE A 351 3.10 6.19 33.87
C ILE A 351 1.76 5.47 34.02
N CYS A 352 0.79 6.09 34.70
CA CYS A 352 -0.55 5.52 34.88
C CYS A 352 -1.25 5.29 33.53
N VAL A 353 -1.26 6.29 32.65
CA VAL A 353 -1.85 6.17 31.30
C VAL A 353 -1.11 5.11 30.49
N SER A 354 0.23 5.05 30.55
CA SER A 354 1.03 4.04 29.85
C SER A 354 0.69 2.61 30.28
N LEU A 355 0.51 2.38 31.58
CA LEU A 355 0.08 1.08 32.14
C LEU A 355 -1.35 0.71 31.72
N LEU A 356 -2.23 1.70 31.55
CA LEU A 356 -3.61 1.51 31.10
C LEU A 356 -3.72 1.44 29.56
N THR A 357 -2.68 1.80 28.79
CA THR A 357 -2.71 1.71 27.33
C THR A 357 -2.35 0.31 26.83
N SER A 358 -3.30 -0.32 26.13
CA SER A 358 -3.10 -1.62 25.50
C SER A 358 -1.91 -1.62 24.53
N ILE A 359 -1.24 -2.77 24.44
CA ILE A 359 -0.20 -3.03 23.45
C ILE A 359 -0.85 -3.82 22.31
N VAL A 360 -0.74 -3.30 21.09
CA VAL A 360 -1.14 -4.04 19.88
C VAL A 360 -0.07 -5.09 19.59
N ARG A 361 -0.36 -6.36 19.85
CA ARG A 361 0.47 -7.50 19.42
C ARG A 361 -0.21 -8.19 18.26
N HIS A 362 0.40 -8.17 17.08
CA HIS A 362 -0.14 -8.83 15.87
C HIS A 362 -1.66 -8.60 15.68
N GLU A 363 -2.08 -7.34 15.83
CA GLU A 363 -3.47 -6.87 15.64
C GLU A 363 -4.50 -7.31 16.68
N ASN A 364 -4.15 -8.21 17.61
CA ASN A 364 -4.97 -8.49 18.77
C ASN A 364 -4.68 -7.45 19.86
N VAL A 365 -5.72 -6.70 20.22
CA VAL A 365 -5.72 -5.89 21.44
C VAL A 365 -5.81 -6.86 22.62
N SER A 366 -4.93 -6.68 23.60
CA SER A 366 -4.97 -7.47 24.82
C SER A 366 -5.93 -6.79 25.80
N ASP A 367 -6.94 -7.55 26.23
CA ASP A 367 -7.99 -7.05 27.12
C ASP A 367 -7.66 -7.28 28.60
N ASN A 368 -6.61 -8.05 28.88
CA ASN A 368 -6.19 -8.38 30.25
C ASN A 368 -5.17 -7.37 30.77
N PHE A 369 -5.51 -6.66 31.84
CA PHE A 369 -4.62 -5.67 32.48
C PHE A 369 -3.26 -6.26 32.88
N ALA A 370 -3.23 -7.46 33.47
CA ALA A 370 -1.98 -8.10 33.92
C ALA A 370 -1.02 -8.38 32.75
N SER A 371 -1.54 -8.78 31.58
CA SER A 371 -0.69 -9.03 30.41
C SER A 371 -0.17 -7.74 29.80
N VAL A 372 -0.96 -6.65 29.83
CA VAL A 372 -0.54 -5.31 29.42
C VAL A 372 0.58 -4.79 30.33
N MET A 373 0.39 -4.84 31.65
CA MET A 373 1.38 -4.40 32.64
C MET A 373 2.72 -5.14 32.47
N LEU A 374 2.71 -6.48 32.43
CA LEU A 374 3.93 -7.29 32.26
C LEU A 374 4.65 -7.00 30.93
N ALA A 375 3.87 -6.75 29.87
CA ALA A 375 4.45 -6.42 28.57
C ALA A 375 5.05 -5.01 28.55
N ARG A 376 4.48 -4.04 29.28
CA ARG A 376 5.00 -2.67 29.42
C ARG A 376 6.26 -2.61 30.27
N CYS A 377 6.31 -3.33 31.40
CA CYS A 377 7.49 -3.37 32.26
C CYS A 377 8.74 -3.92 31.56
N LYS A 378 8.57 -4.77 30.54
CA LYS A 378 9.68 -5.25 29.69
C LYS A 378 10.17 -4.22 28.67
N SER A 379 9.43 -3.15 28.42
CA SER A 379 9.78 -2.15 27.41
C SER A 379 10.81 -1.15 27.96
N THR A 380 11.87 -0.88 27.18
CA THR A 380 12.94 0.05 27.58
C THR A 380 12.44 1.47 27.79
N LYS A 381 11.41 1.88 27.04
CA LYS A 381 10.77 3.20 27.19
C LYS A 381 10.15 3.40 28.56
N PHE A 382 9.45 2.37 29.05
CA PHE A 382 8.84 2.42 30.37
C PHE A 382 9.89 2.52 31.49
N VAL A 383 11.02 1.85 31.34
CA VAL A 383 12.15 1.97 32.29
C VAL A 383 12.71 3.39 32.30
N LEU A 384 12.87 4.02 31.12
CA LEU A 384 13.30 5.42 31.02
C LEU A 384 12.27 6.38 31.63
N ASP A 385 10.97 6.14 31.41
CA ASP A 385 9.91 6.93 32.04
C ASP A 385 9.99 6.83 33.56
N LEU A 386 10.13 5.62 34.11
CA LEU A 386 10.28 5.42 35.55
C LEU A 386 11.50 6.18 36.10
N LEU A 387 12.68 6.03 35.50
CA LEU A 387 13.90 6.73 35.91
C LEU A 387 13.76 8.26 35.89
N SER A 388 13.00 8.79 34.93
CA SER A 388 12.73 10.23 34.84
C SER A 388 11.81 10.78 35.93
N THR A 389 11.04 9.91 36.61
CA THR A 389 10.06 10.29 37.64
C THR A 389 10.56 10.15 39.06
N VAL A 390 11.65 9.42 39.29
CA VAL A 390 12.15 9.17 40.65
C VAL A 390 12.64 10.47 41.29
N TRP A 391 12.21 10.77 42.52
CA TRP A 391 12.63 11.94 43.27
C TRP A 391 13.99 11.73 43.96
N ILE A 392 15.05 11.61 43.15
CA ILE A 392 16.42 11.33 43.63
C ILE A 392 16.94 12.45 44.55
N GLU A 393 16.51 13.68 44.33
CA GLU A 393 16.87 14.85 45.15
C GLU A 393 16.41 14.73 46.60
N ASN A 394 15.23 14.13 46.85
CA ASN A 394 14.75 13.89 48.21
C ASN A 394 15.55 12.77 48.87
N LEU A 395 15.95 11.75 48.11
CA LEU A 395 16.86 10.70 48.60
C LEU A 395 18.25 11.28 48.95
N ALA A 396 18.77 12.21 48.15
CA ALA A 396 20.05 12.88 48.41
C ALA A 396 19.99 13.77 49.67
N LEU A 397 18.83 14.38 49.95
CA LEU A 397 18.61 15.14 51.16
C LEU A 397 18.54 14.25 52.40
N ILE A 398 17.86 13.09 52.29
CA ILE A 398 17.80 12.08 53.36
C ILE A 398 19.17 11.46 53.64
N SER A 399 20.02 11.28 52.62
CA SER A 399 21.38 10.75 52.78
C SER A 399 22.41 11.77 53.27
N GLY A 400 22.01 13.02 53.55
CA GLY A 400 22.87 14.05 54.13
C GLY A 400 23.75 14.79 53.12
N LEU A 401 23.43 14.77 51.82
CA LEU A 401 24.18 15.45 50.75
C LEU A 401 23.36 16.59 50.11
N PRO A 402 23.12 17.71 50.83
CA PRO A 402 22.27 18.81 50.34
C PRO A 402 22.87 19.50 49.10
N HIS A 403 24.20 19.47 48.93
CA HIS A 403 24.90 20.06 47.79
C HIS A 403 24.53 19.40 46.45
N LEU A 404 24.09 18.13 46.46
CA LEU A 404 23.73 17.38 45.25
C LEU A 404 22.25 17.53 44.86
N TYR A 405 21.43 18.17 45.70
CA TYR A 405 19.99 18.33 45.49
C TYR A 405 19.66 18.84 44.07
N ALA A 406 20.29 19.94 43.65
CA ALA A 406 20.11 20.52 42.31
C ALA A 406 20.59 19.59 41.17
N ALA A 407 21.70 18.88 41.37
CA ALA A 407 22.26 18.00 40.33
C ALA A 407 21.41 16.75 40.09
N CYS A 408 20.78 16.22 41.14
CA CYS A 408 19.89 15.05 41.03
C CYS A 408 18.64 15.36 40.18
N GLN A 409 18.25 16.63 40.04
CA GLN A 409 17.09 17.03 39.26
C GLN A 409 17.26 16.93 37.73
N PHE A 410 18.47 16.72 37.24
CA PHE A 410 18.72 16.47 35.81
C PHE A 410 18.09 15.17 35.31
N ASN A 411 17.69 14.25 36.19
CA ASN A 411 17.02 13.01 35.80
C ASN A 411 15.69 13.24 35.04
N ARG A 412 14.99 14.36 35.25
CA ARG A 412 13.79 14.71 34.46
C ARG A 412 14.08 14.86 32.97
N LEU A 413 15.30 15.26 32.60
CA LEU A 413 15.70 15.44 31.19
C LEU A 413 15.81 14.10 30.44
N ILE A 414 15.84 12.95 31.12
CA ILE A 414 15.84 11.63 30.47
C ILE A 414 14.67 11.50 29.49
N LYS A 415 13.51 12.12 29.80
CA LYS A 415 12.29 12.04 28.99
C LYS A 415 12.34 12.83 27.67
N ILE A 416 13.43 13.55 27.37
CA ILE A 416 13.64 14.27 26.08
C ILE A 416 13.46 13.34 24.87
N TYR A 417 13.67 12.03 25.02
CA TYR A 417 13.47 11.08 23.93
C TYR A 417 12.06 11.13 23.31
N MET A 418 11.04 11.59 24.05
CA MET A 418 9.66 11.78 23.56
C MET A 418 9.54 12.89 22.52
N LEU A 419 10.46 13.87 22.50
CA LEU A 419 10.50 14.94 21.49
C LEU A 419 10.91 14.45 20.10
N PHE A 420 11.35 13.20 19.97
CA PHE A 420 11.71 12.58 18.70
C PHE A 420 10.54 11.74 18.15
N PRO A 421 9.62 12.35 17.37
CA PRO A 421 8.51 11.60 16.80
C PRO A 421 8.99 10.54 15.80
N LYS A 422 8.18 9.48 15.67
CA LYS A 422 8.31 8.54 14.55
C LYS A 422 8.01 9.27 13.23
N TRP A 423 8.68 8.86 12.16
CA TRP A 423 8.45 9.42 10.84
C TRP A 423 7.08 8.98 10.29
N ASN A 424 6.40 9.89 9.60
CA ASN A 424 5.13 9.67 8.92
C ASN A 424 5.31 9.96 7.43
N LEU A 425 4.65 9.17 6.57
CA LEU A 425 4.72 9.31 5.11
C LEU A 425 4.37 10.73 4.62
N LYS A 426 3.47 11.45 5.31
CA LYS A 426 3.04 12.81 4.93
C LYS A 426 4.14 13.88 5.03
N ARG A 427 5.23 13.60 5.76
CA ARG A 427 6.32 14.56 5.97
C ARG A 427 7.53 14.12 5.17
N ASP A 428 8.12 15.06 4.45
CA ASP A 428 9.37 14.83 3.74
C ASP A 428 10.43 14.27 4.70
N PRO A 429 11.13 13.18 4.30
CA PRO A 429 12.11 12.53 5.14
C PRO A 429 13.30 13.45 5.45
N LEU A 430 13.62 14.36 4.53
CA LEU A 430 14.64 15.39 4.75
C LEU A 430 14.24 16.39 5.83
N CYS A 431 13.05 16.98 5.74
CA CYS A 431 12.56 17.91 6.76
C CYS A 431 12.51 17.25 8.14
N HIS A 432 12.09 15.98 8.20
CA HIS A 432 12.13 15.19 9.42
C HIS A 432 13.55 14.96 9.96
N THR A 433 14.51 14.66 9.08
CA THR A 433 15.91 14.46 9.45
C THR A 433 16.55 15.77 9.91
N CYS A 434 16.30 16.89 9.22
CA CYS A 434 16.76 18.22 9.61
C CYS A 434 16.17 18.64 10.96
N TYR A 435 14.87 18.41 11.19
CA TYR A 435 14.24 18.66 12.49
C TYR A 435 14.92 17.87 13.61
N LYS A 436 15.19 16.58 13.39
CA LYS A 436 15.88 15.74 14.37
C LYS A 436 17.31 16.23 14.64
N ILE A 437 18.05 16.59 13.60
CA ILE A 437 19.43 17.10 13.73
C ILE A 437 19.43 18.41 14.52
N ALA A 438 18.54 19.34 14.16
CA ALA A 438 18.41 20.62 14.86
C ALA A 438 18.06 20.41 16.34
N LEU A 439 17.14 19.49 16.65
CA LEU A 439 16.75 19.20 18.03
C LEU A 439 17.86 18.51 18.82
N ILE A 440 18.60 17.56 18.23
CA ILE A 440 19.75 16.91 18.87
C ILE A 440 20.82 17.96 19.19
N HIS A 441 21.17 18.79 18.21
CA HIS A 441 22.23 19.78 18.37
C HIS A 441 21.84 20.84 19.42
N PHE A 442 20.61 21.35 19.36
CA PHE A 442 20.08 22.30 20.31
C PHE A 442 20.04 21.71 21.73
N ALA A 443 19.45 20.54 21.92
CA ALA A 443 19.35 19.90 23.22
C ALA A 443 20.74 19.59 23.80
N PHE A 444 21.69 19.14 22.97
CA PHE A 444 23.05 18.85 23.42
C PHE A 444 23.79 20.12 23.87
N VAL A 445 23.84 21.15 23.03
CA VAL A 445 24.49 22.44 23.37
C VAL A 445 23.86 23.04 24.63
N TYR A 446 22.53 23.04 24.70
CA TYR A 446 21.79 23.58 25.84
C TYR A 446 22.13 22.84 27.13
N ILE A 447 22.01 21.51 27.17
CA ILE A 447 22.27 20.73 28.39
C ILE A 447 23.73 20.82 28.81
N VAL A 448 24.68 20.72 27.87
CA VAL A 448 26.12 20.79 28.17
C VAL A 448 26.50 22.16 28.73
N SER A 449 25.92 23.26 28.24
CA SER A 449 26.19 24.61 28.75
C SER A 449 25.88 24.77 30.24
N TYR A 450 24.69 24.35 30.67
CA TYR A 450 24.30 24.44 32.07
C TYR A 450 24.98 23.37 32.93
N PHE A 451 25.33 22.22 32.36
CA PHE A 451 26.10 21.20 33.04
C PHE A 451 27.53 21.65 33.32
N LEU A 452 28.20 22.28 32.34
CA LEU A 452 29.51 22.90 32.52
C LEU A 452 29.46 23.98 33.60
N PHE A 453 28.45 24.84 33.56
CA PHE A 453 28.23 25.87 34.57
C PHE A 453 28.01 25.30 35.98
N MET A 454 27.30 24.18 36.11
CA MET A 454 27.15 23.47 37.39
C MET A 454 28.47 22.90 37.91
N ILE A 455 29.33 22.38 37.03
CA ILE A 455 30.62 21.81 37.40
C ILE A 455 31.57 22.90 37.89
N ASP A 456 31.67 23.99 37.12
CA ASP A 456 32.49 25.15 37.44
C ASP A 456 32.16 25.70 38.84
N ARG A 457 30.87 25.81 39.15
CA ARG A 457 30.41 26.33 40.44
C ARG A 457 30.65 25.42 41.65
N LYS A 458 30.68 24.10 41.43
CA LYS A 458 30.82 23.11 42.51
C LYS A 458 32.25 22.69 42.76
N ASN A 459 33.10 22.78 41.73
CA ASN A 459 34.50 22.39 41.81
C ASN A 459 35.39 23.64 41.83
N PRO A 460 35.94 24.01 43.00
CA PRO A 460 36.80 25.19 43.12
C PRO A 460 38.13 25.06 42.36
N SER A 461 38.44 23.86 41.83
CA SER A 461 39.63 23.59 41.02
C SER A 461 39.48 23.98 39.55
N LEU A 462 38.27 24.29 39.07
CA LEU A 462 38.06 24.80 37.71
C LEU A 462 38.25 26.31 37.67
N THR A 463 38.90 26.81 36.62
CA THR A 463 39.02 28.26 36.42
C THR A 463 37.84 28.82 35.63
N THR A 464 37.02 29.62 36.31
CA THR A 464 35.84 30.30 35.75
C THR A 464 36.18 31.17 34.54
N SER A 465 37.35 31.84 34.57
CA SER A 465 37.84 32.72 33.51
C SER A 465 38.11 31.99 32.20
N TYR A 466 38.51 30.71 32.25
CA TYR A 466 38.82 29.93 31.05
C TYR A 466 37.55 29.60 30.24
N PHE A 467 36.45 29.27 30.92
CA PHE A 467 35.19 28.93 30.26
C PHE A 467 34.29 30.15 30.02
N PHE A 468 34.16 31.05 31.01
CA PHE A 468 33.16 32.12 30.98
C PHE A 468 33.74 33.54 30.80
N GLY A 469 35.06 33.69 30.69
CA GLY A 469 35.75 34.98 30.57
C GLY A 469 35.74 35.81 31.87
N GLU A 470 36.05 37.11 31.79
CA GLU A 470 35.95 38.01 32.96
C GLU A 470 34.49 38.19 33.41
N VAL A 471 34.18 37.70 34.60
CA VAL A 471 32.85 37.78 35.21
C VAL A 471 32.61 39.20 35.73
N PHE A 472 31.78 39.99 35.04
CA PHE A 472 31.32 41.29 35.56
C PHE A 472 30.21 41.10 36.60
N CYS A 473 30.58 40.89 37.87
CA CYS A 473 29.66 41.03 38.98
C CYS A 473 29.34 42.51 39.26
N LYS A 474 28.09 42.81 39.66
CA LYS A 474 27.76 44.15 40.19
C LYS A 474 28.67 44.44 41.39
N SER A 475 29.26 45.64 41.43
CA SER A 475 30.12 46.07 42.53
C SER A 475 29.38 45.97 43.87
N GLY A 476 29.90 45.15 44.79
CA GLY A 476 29.34 44.95 46.14
C GLY A 476 28.68 43.59 46.42
N VAL A 477 28.68 42.64 45.48
CA VAL A 477 28.19 41.26 45.69
C VAL A 477 29.38 40.30 45.73
N SER A 478 29.43 39.40 46.72
CA SER A 478 30.44 38.34 46.84
C SER A 478 30.39 37.38 45.65
N ASP A 479 31.54 36.88 45.18
CA ASP A 479 31.67 35.95 44.04
C ASP A 479 30.71 34.75 44.10
N GLU A 480 30.39 34.26 45.31
CA GLU A 480 29.46 33.14 45.53
C GLU A 480 27.98 33.43 45.18
N LYS A 481 27.58 34.71 45.14
CA LYS A 481 26.20 35.20 44.92
C LYS A 481 26.00 35.88 43.57
N CYS A 482 27.02 35.89 42.72
CA CYS A 482 26.99 36.57 41.44
C CYS A 482 26.20 35.77 40.40
N ASP A 483 24.98 36.21 40.09
CA ASP A 483 24.22 35.76 38.92
C ASP A 483 24.70 36.55 37.69
N PHE A 484 25.15 35.87 36.63
CA PHE A 484 25.53 36.50 35.37
C PHE A 484 24.34 37.25 34.74
N GLU A 485 24.43 38.58 34.61
CA GLU A 485 23.37 39.41 34.01
C GLU A 485 23.56 39.65 32.49
N LYS A 486 24.75 39.39 31.91
CA LYS A 486 25.05 39.75 30.50
C LYS A 486 25.56 38.62 29.59
N GLY A 487 26.18 37.56 30.11
CA GLY A 487 26.66 36.43 29.32
C GLY A 487 25.85 35.16 29.58
N HIS A 488 24.99 34.74 28.65
CA HIS A 488 24.31 33.45 28.80
C HIS A 488 25.33 32.30 28.65
N PRO A 489 25.35 31.29 29.55
CA PRO A 489 26.23 30.10 29.46
C PRO A 489 26.17 29.39 28.10
N LEU A 490 25.04 29.54 27.42
CA LEU A 490 24.81 29.06 26.06
C LEU A 490 25.76 29.67 25.02
N ASN A 491 26.14 30.94 25.15
CA ASN A 491 27.03 31.62 24.21
C ASN A 491 28.44 31.02 24.23
N VAL A 492 28.92 30.66 25.41
CA VAL A 492 30.23 30.01 25.62
C VAL A 492 30.26 28.68 24.89
N VAL A 493 29.31 27.79 25.18
CA VAL A 493 29.30 26.45 24.59
C VAL A 493 28.94 26.48 23.10
N LEU A 494 28.15 27.46 22.65
CA LEU A 494 27.98 27.73 21.21
C LEU A 494 29.30 28.08 20.55
N ALA A 495 30.10 28.95 21.15
CA ALA A 495 31.42 29.31 20.63
C ALA A 495 32.39 28.12 20.64
N PHE A 496 32.35 27.25 21.66
CA PHE A 496 33.07 25.96 21.66
C PHE A 496 32.58 25.04 20.53
N SER A 497 31.27 24.95 20.30
CA SER A 497 30.69 24.09 19.26
C SER A 497 30.99 24.56 17.84
N LEU A 498 31.23 25.85 17.68
CA LEU A 498 31.59 26.50 16.41
C LEU A 498 33.10 26.70 16.26
N GLU A 499 33.90 26.21 17.22
CA GLU A 499 35.37 26.35 17.26
C GLU A 499 35.85 27.82 17.23
N TYR A 500 35.00 28.79 17.59
CA TYR A 500 35.34 30.22 17.62
C TYR A 500 36.21 30.62 18.82
N LEU A 501 36.23 29.79 19.88
CA LEU A 501 36.83 30.15 21.17
C LEU A 501 38.21 29.52 21.32
N PHE A 502 39.22 30.13 20.70
CA PHE A 502 40.61 29.65 20.86
C PHE A 502 41.66 30.71 21.22
N TYR A 503 41.31 31.96 21.51
CA TYR A 503 42.38 32.97 21.70
C TYR A 503 42.28 33.99 22.84
N GLU A 504 41.19 34.03 23.62
CA GLU A 504 41.11 35.06 24.69
C GLU A 504 41.58 34.56 26.08
N TYR A 505 41.38 33.29 26.43
CA TYR A 505 41.72 32.76 27.77
C TYR A 505 42.38 31.38 27.70
N LEU A 506 43.53 31.24 28.38
CA LEU A 506 44.30 29.98 28.46
C LEU A 506 43.87 29.14 29.67
N PRO A 507 43.90 27.79 29.57
CA PRO A 507 43.59 26.91 30.71
C PRO A 507 44.75 26.95 31.72
N TYR A 508 44.41 27.07 33.01
CA TYR A 508 45.41 27.13 34.09
C TYR A 508 45.59 25.79 34.81
N THR A 509 44.57 24.92 34.82
CA THR A 509 44.61 23.65 35.55
C THR A 509 44.50 22.42 34.64
N LEU A 510 45.02 21.28 35.10
CA LEU A 510 44.85 19.99 34.42
C LEU A 510 43.37 19.56 34.35
N VAL A 511 42.56 19.99 35.31
CA VAL A 511 41.12 19.70 35.35
C VAL A 511 40.41 20.44 34.21
N ASP A 512 40.76 21.70 33.94
CA ASP A 512 40.22 22.49 32.82
C ASP A 512 40.54 21.85 31.47
N ILE A 513 41.77 21.38 31.30
CA ILE A 513 42.19 20.66 30.08
C ILE A 513 41.38 19.36 29.93
N GLY A 514 41.23 18.60 31.01
CA GLY A 514 40.48 17.34 31.01
C GLY A 514 39.00 17.52 30.66
N THR A 515 38.33 18.51 31.26
CA THR A 515 36.91 18.79 31.00
C THR A 515 36.68 19.34 29.60
N ALA A 516 37.55 20.23 29.11
CA ALA A 516 37.48 20.76 27.75
C ALA A 516 37.71 19.66 26.70
N MET A 517 38.69 18.76 26.89
CA MET A 517 38.91 17.61 26.00
C MET A 517 37.73 16.65 26.00
N PHE A 518 37.14 16.38 27.17
CA PHE A 518 35.97 15.52 27.27
C PHE A 518 34.79 16.11 26.50
N ILE A 519 34.49 17.38 26.72
CA ILE A 519 33.36 18.06 26.07
C ILE A 519 33.58 18.14 24.55
N SER A 520 34.77 18.52 24.10
CA SER A 520 35.09 18.59 22.66
C SER A 520 35.00 17.22 21.97
N TYR A 521 35.39 16.14 22.64
CA TYR A 521 35.22 14.78 22.12
C TYR A 521 33.75 14.41 21.88
N PHE A 522 32.84 14.74 22.81
CA PHE A 522 31.41 14.50 22.60
C PHE A 522 30.81 15.39 21.51
N PHE A 523 31.23 16.67 21.44
CA PHE A 523 30.86 17.56 20.34
C PHE A 523 31.25 16.97 18.99
N PHE A 524 32.48 16.46 18.87
CA PHE A 524 32.98 15.83 17.66
C PHE A 524 32.14 14.61 17.24
N ILE A 525 31.81 13.72 18.17
CA ILE A 525 30.96 12.54 17.89
C ILE A 525 29.58 12.98 17.37
N ILE A 526 28.94 13.94 18.03
CA ILE A 526 27.60 14.39 17.65
C ILE A 526 27.63 15.14 16.33
N TYR A 527 28.65 15.96 16.09
CA TYR A 527 28.88 16.64 14.83
C TYR A 527 29.01 15.64 13.68
N ILE A 528 29.84 14.60 13.83
CA ILE A 528 29.99 13.54 12.82
C ILE A 528 28.66 12.82 12.58
N TYR A 529 27.93 12.48 13.65
CA TYR A 529 26.64 11.82 13.54
C TYR A 529 25.61 12.68 12.78
N CYS A 530 25.50 13.96 13.10
CA CYS A 530 24.59 14.90 12.44
C CYS A 530 24.98 15.10 10.96
N LYS A 531 26.27 15.35 10.69
CA LYS A 531 26.81 15.58 9.34
C LYS A 531 26.61 14.35 8.46
N SER A 532 26.95 13.15 8.95
CA SER A 532 26.80 11.91 8.19
C SER A 532 25.34 11.63 7.82
N ASN A 533 24.40 11.83 8.75
CA ASN A 533 22.98 11.66 8.47
C ASN A 533 22.44 12.69 7.47
N LEU A 534 22.88 13.95 7.56
CA LEU A 534 22.48 15.00 6.61
C LEU A 534 22.98 14.70 5.20
N VAL A 535 24.27 14.36 5.05
CA VAL A 535 24.87 14.02 3.76
C VAL A 535 24.19 12.78 3.16
N ALA A 536 23.96 11.74 3.96
CA ALA A 536 23.28 10.54 3.50
C ALA A 536 21.85 10.84 3.03
N ALA A 537 21.10 11.66 3.77
CA ALA A 537 19.74 12.02 3.40
C ALA A 537 19.69 12.87 2.12
N LEU A 538 20.61 13.83 1.96
CA LEU A 538 20.75 14.64 0.74
C LEU A 538 21.09 13.75 -0.47
N TYR A 539 22.08 12.87 -0.33
CA TYR A 539 22.45 11.93 -1.39
C TYR A 539 21.26 11.07 -1.81
N LEU A 540 20.53 10.47 -0.86
CA LEU A 540 19.40 9.60 -1.17
C LEU A 540 18.24 10.34 -1.85
N LYS A 541 17.99 11.61 -1.50
CA LYS A 541 16.95 12.41 -2.16
C LYS A 541 17.25 12.68 -3.63
N TYR A 542 18.53 12.96 -3.95
CA TYR A 542 18.94 13.35 -5.30
C TYR A 542 19.51 12.19 -6.14
N ARG A 543 19.68 11.00 -5.54
CA ARG A 543 20.29 9.82 -6.19
C ARG A 543 19.72 9.51 -7.56
N GLU A 544 18.39 9.42 -7.68
CA GLU A 544 17.75 9.06 -8.95
C GLU A 544 17.97 10.12 -10.04
N LYS A 545 17.94 11.41 -9.66
CA LYS A 545 18.22 12.52 -10.58
C LYS A 545 19.66 12.50 -11.08
N CYS A 546 20.61 12.29 -10.16
CA CYS A 546 22.02 12.14 -10.51
C CYS A 546 22.25 10.92 -11.40
N ASN A 547 21.66 9.78 -11.08
CA ASN A 547 21.78 8.55 -11.88
C ASN A 547 21.26 8.76 -13.31
N TYR A 548 20.13 9.46 -13.47
CA TYR A 548 19.63 9.80 -14.80
C TYR A 548 20.57 10.73 -15.57
N GLN A 549 21.13 11.76 -14.91
CA GLN A 549 22.10 12.65 -15.53
C GLN A 549 23.35 11.89 -16.01
N TYR A 550 23.88 10.99 -15.17
CA TYR A 550 24.98 10.09 -15.56
C TYR A 550 24.59 9.19 -16.73
N PHE A 551 23.39 8.61 -16.72
CA PHE A 551 22.88 7.80 -17.81
C PHE A 551 22.82 8.57 -19.13
N VAL A 552 22.26 9.79 -19.11
CA VAL A 552 22.18 10.65 -20.30
C VAL A 552 23.57 11.06 -20.79
N ALA A 553 24.49 11.41 -19.88
CA ALA A 553 25.86 11.75 -20.23
C ALA A 553 26.60 10.58 -20.88
N ASN A 554 26.47 9.38 -20.33
CA ASN A 554 27.09 8.17 -20.86
C ASN A 554 26.53 7.80 -22.23
N ILE A 555 25.21 7.88 -22.42
CA ILE A 555 24.57 7.64 -23.72
C ILE A 555 25.06 8.63 -24.78
N LYS A 556 25.10 9.92 -24.43
CA LYS A 556 25.61 10.96 -25.35
C LYS A 556 27.06 10.69 -25.72
N HIS A 557 27.91 10.42 -24.73
CA HIS A 557 29.32 10.11 -24.95
C HIS A 557 29.50 8.89 -25.87
N HIS A 558 28.77 7.81 -25.58
CA HIS A 558 28.78 6.60 -26.40
C HIS A 558 28.38 6.87 -27.85
N TYR A 559 27.31 7.63 -28.08
CA TYR A 559 26.85 7.94 -29.43
C TYR A 559 27.73 8.92 -30.18
N THR A 560 28.38 9.86 -29.48
CA THR A 560 29.40 10.71 -30.10
C THR A 560 30.63 9.91 -30.52
N HIS A 561 31.05 8.93 -29.70
CA HIS A 561 32.15 8.03 -30.03
C HIS A 561 31.86 7.20 -31.29
N HIS A 562 30.63 6.71 -31.44
CA HIS A 562 30.19 5.96 -32.61
C HIS A 562 29.77 6.83 -33.82
N LYS A 563 29.93 8.16 -33.77
CA LYS A 563 29.62 9.10 -34.86
C LYS A 563 28.21 8.92 -35.46
N ILE A 564 27.20 8.75 -34.61
CA ILE A 564 25.80 8.63 -35.06
C ILE A 564 25.33 9.93 -35.75
N HIS A 565 24.46 9.78 -36.75
CA HIS A 565 23.88 10.89 -37.51
C HIS A 565 23.23 11.96 -36.59
N PRO A 566 23.51 13.27 -36.80
CA PRO A 566 23.09 14.34 -35.88
C PRO A 566 21.57 14.43 -35.70
N LYS A 567 20.77 14.20 -36.75
CA LYS A 567 19.29 14.20 -36.65
C LYS A 567 18.76 13.11 -35.70
N LEU A 568 19.42 11.95 -35.61
CA LEU A 568 19.02 10.89 -34.68
C LEU A 568 19.35 11.27 -33.24
N LEU A 569 20.52 11.90 -33.02
CA LEU A 569 20.91 12.43 -31.73
C LEU A 569 19.94 13.52 -31.25
N GLU A 570 19.47 14.39 -32.15
CA GLU A 570 18.46 15.41 -31.86
C GLU A 570 17.11 14.77 -31.49
N ARG A 571 16.67 13.73 -32.21
CA ARG A 571 15.46 12.96 -31.86
C ARG A 571 15.59 12.31 -30.48
N LEU A 572 16.72 11.69 -30.18
CA LEU A 572 16.99 11.09 -28.86
C LEU A 572 17.02 12.16 -27.75
N ASN A 573 17.63 13.31 -28.00
CA ASN A 573 17.66 14.41 -27.04
C ASN A 573 16.25 14.90 -26.71
N ARG A 574 15.38 15.05 -27.72
CA ARG A 574 13.97 15.40 -27.51
C ARG A 574 13.25 14.36 -26.66
N TYR A 575 13.48 13.08 -26.91
CA TYR A 575 12.95 11.98 -26.11
C TYR A 575 13.41 12.08 -24.64
N LEU A 576 14.71 12.18 -24.38
CA LEU A 576 15.26 12.26 -23.02
C LEU A 576 14.84 13.53 -22.28
N LEU A 577 14.71 14.67 -22.98
CA LEU A 577 14.22 15.92 -22.39
C LEU A 577 12.73 15.83 -22.05
N CYS A 578 11.92 15.16 -22.88
CA CYS A 578 10.51 14.92 -22.60
C CYS A 578 10.32 14.08 -21.32
N HIS A 579 11.08 12.99 -21.20
CA HIS A 579 11.07 12.13 -20.01
C HIS A 579 11.57 12.85 -18.75
N TRP A 580 12.56 13.75 -18.89
CA TRP A 580 13.00 14.62 -17.79
C TRP A 580 11.90 15.59 -17.35
N LYS A 581 11.19 16.21 -18.30
CA LYS A 581 10.12 17.19 -18.03
C LYS A 581 8.96 16.60 -17.23
N TYR A 582 8.52 15.38 -17.54
CA TYR A 582 7.35 14.78 -16.88
C TYR A 582 7.70 13.90 -15.67
N TYR A 583 8.78 13.12 -15.73
CA TYR A 583 9.10 12.10 -14.72
C TYR A 583 10.50 12.23 -14.13
N ASN A 584 11.21 13.34 -14.38
CA ASN A 584 12.62 13.51 -14.01
C ASN A 584 13.50 12.32 -14.48
N GLY A 585 13.12 11.65 -15.57
CA GLY A 585 13.86 10.52 -16.15
C GLY A 585 13.73 9.17 -15.43
N MET A 586 12.88 9.06 -14.40
CA MET A 586 12.75 7.84 -13.62
C MET A 586 12.03 6.69 -14.34
N ASP A 587 11.18 7.00 -15.30
CA ASP A 587 10.49 6.04 -16.16
C ASP A 587 11.43 5.31 -17.11
N VAL A 588 12.47 5.98 -17.60
CA VAL A 588 13.54 5.37 -18.40
C VAL A 588 14.41 4.46 -17.55
N MET A 589 14.71 4.87 -16.31
CA MET A 589 15.54 4.07 -15.39
C MET A 589 14.82 2.86 -14.82
N HIS A 590 13.52 3.01 -14.48
CA HIS A 590 12.71 1.98 -13.83
C HIS A 590 11.37 1.77 -14.56
N PRO A 591 11.36 1.14 -15.76
CA PRO A 591 10.17 0.97 -16.59
C PRO A 591 9.14 -0.04 -16.02
N HIS A 592 9.49 -0.77 -14.96
CA HIS A 592 8.68 -1.83 -14.38
C HIS A 592 8.30 -1.59 -12.92
N LEU A 593 8.28 -0.33 -12.47
CA LEU A 593 8.01 0.03 -11.07
C LEU A 593 6.77 -0.67 -10.49
N LEU A 594 5.67 -0.68 -11.23
CA LEU A 594 4.39 -1.25 -10.77
C LEU A 594 4.26 -2.76 -10.93
N LYS A 595 5.25 -3.45 -11.52
CA LYS A 595 5.17 -4.90 -11.77
C LYS A 595 5.12 -5.71 -10.47
N ASN A 596 5.77 -5.21 -9.43
CA ASN A 596 5.85 -5.86 -8.12
C ASN A 596 4.76 -5.38 -7.15
N GLU A 597 3.95 -4.40 -7.55
CA GLU A 597 2.89 -3.86 -6.71
C GLU A 597 1.62 -4.74 -6.76
N PRO A 598 0.84 -4.79 -5.67
CA PRO A 598 -0.44 -5.48 -5.65
C PRO A 598 -1.38 -5.03 -6.77
N TYR A 599 -2.19 -5.98 -7.26
CA TYR A 599 -3.17 -5.75 -8.34
C TYR A 599 -4.07 -4.54 -8.06
N ASP A 600 -4.54 -4.37 -6.82
CA ASP A 600 -5.45 -3.27 -6.47
C ASP A 600 -4.79 -1.89 -6.62
N ILE A 601 -3.49 -1.77 -6.34
CA ILE A 601 -2.75 -0.51 -6.52
C ILE A 601 -2.52 -0.30 -8.00
N TYR A 602 -2.04 -1.31 -8.71
CA TYR A 602 -1.86 -1.25 -10.16
C TYR A 602 -3.16 -0.82 -10.85
N TRP A 603 -4.28 -1.41 -10.44
CA TRP A 603 -5.60 -1.10 -10.97
C TRP A 603 -5.98 0.37 -10.73
N LYS A 604 -5.74 0.87 -9.51
CA LYS A 604 -5.96 2.29 -9.22
C LYS A 604 -5.04 3.19 -10.01
N VAL A 605 -3.76 2.86 -10.20
CA VAL A 605 -2.80 3.75 -10.89
C VAL A 605 -3.03 3.80 -12.41
N HIS A 606 -3.27 2.63 -13.02
CA HIS A 606 -3.30 2.48 -14.48
C HIS A 606 -4.60 1.84 -14.99
N GLY A 607 -5.16 0.89 -14.26
CA GLY A 607 -6.32 0.09 -14.69
C GLY A 607 -7.58 0.93 -14.92
N GLU A 608 -7.95 1.82 -13.99
CA GLU A 608 -9.16 2.65 -14.11
C GLU A 608 -9.12 3.57 -15.34
N LEU A 609 -7.98 4.21 -15.59
CA LEU A 609 -7.79 5.05 -16.77
C LEU A 609 -7.81 4.22 -18.07
N ALA A 610 -7.12 3.09 -18.10
CA ALA A 610 -7.08 2.21 -19.26
C ALA A 610 -8.47 1.62 -19.58
N GLU A 611 -9.22 1.17 -18.56
CA GLU A 611 -10.60 0.69 -18.71
C GLU A 611 -11.48 1.79 -19.30
N LYS A 612 -11.37 3.02 -18.79
CA LYS A 612 -12.11 4.17 -19.31
C LYS A 612 -11.82 4.43 -20.78
N ILE A 613 -10.55 4.54 -21.16
CA ILE A 613 -10.12 4.85 -22.54
C ILE A 613 -10.53 3.75 -23.51
N ILE A 614 -10.33 2.48 -23.14
CA ILE A 614 -10.70 1.35 -24.00
C ILE A 614 -12.24 1.34 -24.15
N LYS A 615 -13.00 1.50 -23.07
CA LYS A 615 -14.47 1.52 -23.13
C LYS A 615 -15.04 2.69 -23.93
N GLU A 616 -14.44 3.87 -23.85
CA GLU A 616 -14.84 5.06 -24.62
C GLU A 616 -14.48 4.93 -26.10
N SER A 617 -13.51 4.10 -26.45
CA SER A 617 -13.12 3.92 -27.84
C SER A 617 -14.23 3.26 -28.65
N GLN A 618 -14.46 3.77 -29.87
CA GLN A 618 -15.56 3.31 -30.72
C GLN A 618 -15.56 1.81 -30.95
N ALA A 619 -14.37 1.20 -31.00
CA ALA A 619 -14.21 -0.23 -31.21
C ALA A 619 -14.71 -1.11 -30.05
N PHE A 620 -14.87 -0.58 -28.83
CA PHE A 620 -15.19 -1.38 -27.63
C PHE A 620 -16.46 -0.94 -26.88
N LEU A 621 -17.33 -0.14 -27.51
CA LEU A 621 -18.57 0.39 -26.93
C LEU A 621 -19.53 -0.70 -26.38
N PHE A 622 -19.65 -1.84 -27.07
CA PHE A 622 -20.53 -2.96 -26.65
C PHE A 622 -19.77 -4.23 -26.28
N ALA A 623 -18.45 -4.14 -26.07
CA ALA A 623 -17.65 -5.28 -25.65
C ALA A 623 -18.04 -5.73 -24.24
N ASP A 624 -17.82 -7.01 -23.93
CA ASP A 624 -17.90 -7.46 -22.55
C ASP A 624 -16.93 -6.67 -21.65
N THR A 625 -17.45 -6.11 -20.56
CA THR A 625 -16.69 -5.37 -19.55
C THR A 625 -15.54 -6.19 -18.95
N THR A 626 -15.68 -7.52 -18.87
CA THR A 626 -14.63 -8.40 -18.35
C THR A 626 -13.44 -8.49 -19.30
N LEU A 627 -13.70 -8.57 -20.62
CA LEU A 627 -12.69 -8.50 -21.67
C LEU A 627 -11.94 -7.16 -21.61
N ILE A 628 -12.66 -6.04 -21.51
CA ILE A 628 -12.07 -4.69 -21.40
C ILE A 628 -11.13 -4.61 -20.20
N ARG A 629 -11.52 -5.20 -19.06
CA ARG A 629 -10.66 -5.21 -17.86
C ARG A 629 -9.39 -6.04 -18.03
N GLU A 630 -9.46 -7.19 -18.69
CA GLU A 630 -8.26 -7.98 -19.00
C GLU A 630 -7.33 -7.23 -19.97
N LEU A 631 -7.88 -6.56 -20.98
CA LEU A 631 -7.12 -5.72 -21.90
C LEU A 631 -6.47 -4.54 -21.18
N ALA A 632 -7.22 -3.84 -20.32
CA ALA A 632 -6.72 -2.75 -19.50
C ALA A 632 -5.56 -3.22 -18.61
N TYR A 633 -5.63 -4.40 -18.01
CA TYR A 633 -4.56 -4.96 -17.20
C TYR A 633 -3.26 -5.26 -17.97
N LYS A 634 -3.35 -5.63 -19.26
CA LYS A 634 -2.16 -5.86 -20.10
C LYS A 634 -1.62 -4.60 -20.77
N SER A 635 -2.39 -3.52 -20.75
CA SER A 635 -2.02 -2.26 -21.38
C SER A 635 -0.81 -1.60 -20.70
N ARG A 636 -0.05 -0.85 -21.50
CA ARG A 636 1.14 -0.12 -21.07
C ARG A 636 1.10 1.31 -21.56
N PHE A 637 1.61 2.22 -20.76
CA PHE A 637 1.73 3.64 -21.12
C PHE A 637 3.09 3.91 -21.78
N LEU A 638 3.08 4.79 -22.78
CA LEU A 638 4.25 5.27 -23.49
C LEU A 638 4.14 6.78 -23.69
N ILE A 639 5.23 7.50 -23.39
CA ILE A 639 5.30 8.94 -23.63
C ILE A 639 6.06 9.18 -24.92
N LEU A 640 5.50 10.04 -25.76
CA LEU A 640 6.07 10.48 -27.02
C LEU A 640 6.36 11.97 -26.96
N ALA A 641 7.59 12.34 -27.31
CA ALA A 641 7.95 13.74 -27.50
C ALA A 641 7.29 14.31 -28.78
N LYS A 642 7.08 15.62 -28.81
CA LYS A 642 6.65 16.32 -30.02
C LYS A 642 7.53 15.98 -31.25
N ASN A 643 6.88 15.81 -32.40
CA ASN A 643 7.44 15.42 -33.70
C ASN A 643 8.09 14.03 -33.71
N SER A 644 7.79 13.17 -32.74
CA SER A 644 8.21 11.76 -32.80
C SER A 644 7.22 10.94 -33.63
N THR A 645 7.74 10.09 -34.50
CA THR A 645 6.94 9.16 -35.29
C THR A 645 6.59 7.94 -34.45
N LEU A 646 5.30 7.63 -34.31
CA LEU A 646 4.80 6.41 -33.69
C LEU A 646 4.78 5.27 -34.70
N ILE A 647 4.20 5.53 -35.88
CA ILE A 647 4.02 4.58 -36.97
C ILE A 647 4.47 5.28 -38.25
N LEU A 648 5.27 4.59 -39.05
CA LEU A 648 5.68 5.07 -40.36
C LEU A 648 4.89 4.31 -41.42
N PHE A 649 4.53 5.00 -42.49
CA PHE A 649 3.96 4.39 -43.68
C PHE A 649 4.76 3.15 -44.13
N GLY A 650 4.05 2.10 -44.54
CA GLY A 650 4.64 0.85 -45.07
C GLY A 650 5.21 -0.11 -44.02
N ILE A 651 5.16 0.21 -42.73
CA ILE A 651 5.64 -0.67 -41.66
C ILE A 651 4.48 -1.47 -41.06
N LEU A 652 4.73 -2.73 -40.70
CA LEU A 652 3.76 -3.56 -39.99
C LEU A 652 3.64 -3.15 -38.52
N CYS A 653 2.41 -2.83 -38.11
CA CYS A 653 2.10 -2.42 -36.74
C CYS A 653 2.06 -3.64 -35.81
N LYS A 654 2.87 -3.61 -34.73
CA LYS A 654 2.92 -4.69 -33.73
C LYS A 654 2.08 -4.41 -32.47
N ASN A 655 1.58 -3.18 -32.33
CA ASN A 655 0.91 -2.71 -31.13
C ASN A 655 -0.45 -2.10 -31.49
N VAL A 656 -1.49 -2.44 -30.73
CA VAL A 656 -2.76 -1.71 -30.69
C VAL A 656 -2.57 -0.52 -29.75
N SER A 657 -2.89 0.69 -30.19
CA SER A 657 -2.61 1.92 -29.42
C SER A 657 -3.75 2.94 -29.41
N TRP A 658 -3.89 3.66 -28.30
CA TRP A 658 -4.89 4.71 -28.05
C TRP A 658 -4.21 5.99 -27.55
N VAL A 659 -4.78 7.14 -27.88
CA VAL A 659 -4.34 8.44 -27.33
C VAL A 659 -4.92 8.62 -25.93
N VAL A 660 -4.06 8.83 -24.93
CA VAL A 660 -4.46 9.15 -23.55
C VAL A 660 -4.52 10.67 -23.36
N GLN A 661 -3.40 11.33 -23.65
CA GLN A 661 -3.24 12.78 -23.54
C GLN A 661 -2.45 13.30 -24.75
N GLY A 662 -2.72 14.53 -25.14
CA GLY A 662 -2.09 15.16 -26.31
C GLY A 662 -2.84 14.86 -27.61
N SER A 663 -2.18 15.18 -28.72
CA SER A 663 -2.75 15.08 -30.06
C SER A 663 -1.74 14.50 -31.04
N ILE A 664 -2.21 13.57 -31.86
CA ILE A 664 -1.41 12.88 -32.87
C ILE A 664 -1.86 13.32 -34.24
N LEU A 665 -0.90 13.69 -35.07
CA LEU A 665 -1.09 14.00 -36.47
C LEU A 665 -0.97 12.70 -37.28
N SER A 666 -1.94 12.47 -38.14
CA SER A 666 -1.97 11.36 -39.08
C SER A 666 -1.88 11.91 -40.49
N GLU A 667 -0.80 11.57 -41.17
CA GLU A 667 -0.47 12.01 -42.52
C GLU A 667 -0.64 10.84 -43.50
N TYR A 668 -1.35 11.08 -44.60
CA TYR A 668 -1.45 10.16 -45.73
C TYR A 668 -1.56 10.95 -47.04
N HIS A 669 -1.20 10.33 -48.15
CA HIS A 669 -1.38 10.93 -49.48
C HIS A 669 -2.78 10.58 -50.00
N ASN A 670 -3.49 11.57 -50.52
CA ASN A 670 -4.72 11.36 -51.28
C ASN A 670 -4.41 10.77 -52.66
N TYR A 671 -5.44 10.29 -53.38
CA TYR A 671 -5.30 9.78 -54.75
C TYR A 671 -4.72 10.80 -55.75
N ALA A 672 -4.75 12.09 -55.42
CA ALA A 672 -4.15 13.18 -56.20
C ALA A 672 -2.67 13.46 -55.84
N GLY A 673 -2.06 12.68 -54.94
CA GLY A 673 -0.69 12.88 -54.44
C GLY A 673 -0.55 13.96 -53.36
N GLU A 674 -1.64 14.65 -53.00
CA GLU A 674 -1.62 15.68 -51.96
C GLU A 674 -1.61 15.07 -50.54
N LEU A 675 -0.77 15.60 -49.66
CA LEU A 675 -0.64 15.14 -48.28
C LEU A 675 -1.78 15.70 -47.41
N THR A 676 -2.71 14.84 -47.01
CA THR A 676 -3.76 15.19 -46.05
C THR A 676 -3.35 14.85 -44.63
N SER A 677 -3.61 15.78 -43.72
CA SER A 677 -3.26 15.64 -42.30
C SER A 677 -4.50 15.71 -41.42
N THR A 678 -4.66 14.71 -40.56
CA THR A 678 -5.80 14.61 -39.62
C THR A 678 -5.29 14.54 -38.19
N ILE A 679 -5.93 15.29 -37.29
CA ILE A 679 -5.52 15.34 -35.88
C ILE A 679 -6.43 14.43 -35.05
N TYR A 680 -5.83 13.46 -34.37
CA TYR A 680 -6.49 12.60 -33.41
C TYR A 680 -6.34 13.16 -32.00
N GLY A 681 -7.47 13.41 -31.34
CA GLY A 681 -7.56 13.77 -29.93
C GLY A 681 -7.57 12.57 -28.98
N PRO A 682 -7.67 12.81 -27.66
CA PRO A 682 -7.68 11.76 -26.63
C PRO A 682 -8.89 10.83 -26.77
N GLY A 683 -8.72 9.55 -26.39
CA GLY A 683 -9.74 8.50 -26.47
C GLY A 683 -9.83 7.78 -27.82
N ASN A 684 -9.23 8.35 -28.88
CA ASN A 684 -9.24 7.73 -30.19
C ASN A 684 -8.27 6.53 -30.29
N LEU A 685 -8.74 5.47 -30.93
CA LEU A 685 -7.92 4.34 -31.34
C LEU A 685 -7.09 4.73 -32.57
N LEU A 686 -5.76 4.61 -32.47
CA LEU A 686 -4.82 5.03 -33.51
C LEU A 686 -4.57 3.93 -34.55
N THR A 687 -4.70 2.68 -34.13
CA THR A 687 -4.33 1.51 -34.92
C THR A 687 -5.48 0.53 -35.00
N SER A 688 -6.29 0.65 -36.05
CA SER A 688 -7.33 -0.32 -36.35
C SER A 688 -6.96 -1.18 -37.56
N PHE A 689 -6.74 -0.59 -38.73
CA PHE A 689 -6.62 -1.37 -39.97
C PHE A 689 -5.38 -2.28 -40.06
N GLY A 690 -4.15 -1.75 -40.00
CA GLY A 690 -2.94 -2.59 -40.18
C GLY A 690 -2.74 -3.67 -39.11
N VAL A 691 -3.30 -3.48 -37.91
CA VAL A 691 -3.11 -4.44 -36.80
C VAL A 691 -4.10 -5.60 -36.88
N PHE A 692 -5.38 -5.33 -37.18
CA PHE A 692 -6.39 -6.39 -37.22
C PHE A 692 -6.29 -7.27 -38.48
N PHE A 693 -5.87 -6.69 -39.61
CA PHE A 693 -5.77 -7.40 -40.89
C PHE A 693 -4.34 -7.90 -41.21
N GLY A 694 -3.35 -7.55 -40.38
CA GLY A 694 -1.96 -7.93 -40.64
C GLY A 694 -1.34 -7.22 -41.85
N THR A 695 -1.94 -6.14 -42.33
CA THR A 695 -1.44 -5.32 -43.43
C THR A 695 -0.49 -4.22 -42.94
N VAL A 696 0.28 -3.64 -43.86
CA VAL A 696 1.13 -2.49 -43.55
C VAL A 696 0.29 -1.26 -43.19
N SER A 697 0.85 -0.32 -42.42
CA SER A 697 0.17 0.95 -42.17
C SER A 697 0.18 1.85 -43.40
N LEU A 698 -1.02 2.27 -43.83
CA LEU A 698 -1.21 3.24 -44.92
C LEU A 698 -1.03 4.70 -44.48
N ARG A 699 -0.75 4.95 -43.19
CA ARG A 699 -0.66 6.29 -42.62
C ARG A 699 0.61 6.43 -41.79
N THR A 700 1.20 7.62 -41.80
CA THR A 700 2.26 8.00 -40.88
C THR A 700 1.67 8.75 -39.70
N LEU A 701 1.91 8.25 -38.49
CA LEU A 701 1.43 8.86 -37.25
C LEU A 701 2.58 9.56 -36.55
N THR A 702 2.48 10.88 -36.38
CA THR A 702 3.47 11.72 -35.71
C THR A 702 2.84 12.46 -34.54
N ALA A 703 3.57 12.59 -33.43
CA ALA A 703 3.09 13.32 -32.26
C ALA A 703 3.10 14.82 -32.54
N TYR A 704 1.94 15.49 -32.51
CA TYR A 704 1.83 16.94 -32.72
C TYR A 704 2.21 17.72 -31.46
N THR A 705 1.81 17.19 -30.30
CA THR A 705 2.19 17.65 -28.95
C THR A 705 2.97 16.56 -28.21
N ASP A 706 3.46 16.85 -27.01
CA ASP A 706 3.93 15.77 -26.12
C ASP A 706 2.72 14.88 -25.79
N CYS A 707 2.76 13.62 -26.21
CA CYS A 707 1.61 12.72 -26.13
C CYS A 707 1.88 11.58 -25.15
N GLU A 708 0.83 11.13 -24.48
CA GLU A 708 0.82 9.87 -23.74
C GLU A 708 -0.09 8.89 -24.46
N ILE A 709 0.42 7.68 -24.68
CA ILE A 709 -0.21 6.65 -25.50
C ILE A 709 -0.35 5.39 -24.66
N LEU A 710 -1.53 4.78 -24.74
CA LEU A 710 -1.80 3.46 -24.21
C LEU A 710 -1.53 2.45 -25.33
N TYR A 711 -0.77 1.39 -25.09
CA TYR A 711 -0.56 0.35 -26.09
C TYR A 711 -0.62 -1.08 -25.51
N ILE A 712 -1.05 -2.01 -26.36
CA ILE A 712 -1.09 -3.45 -26.11
C ILE A 712 -0.39 -4.15 -27.27
N LYS A 713 0.48 -5.12 -26.99
CA LYS A 713 1.11 -5.92 -28.04
C LYS A 713 0.06 -6.81 -28.72
N ILE A 714 0.13 -6.95 -30.04
CA ILE A 714 -0.86 -7.73 -30.81
C ILE A 714 -0.97 -9.19 -30.33
N GLN A 715 0.15 -9.82 -29.94
CA GLN A 715 0.16 -11.20 -29.44
C GLN A 715 -0.65 -11.33 -28.14
N ASP A 716 -0.47 -10.39 -27.21
CA ASP A 716 -1.19 -10.35 -25.94
C ASP A 716 -2.67 -10.05 -26.17
N PHE A 717 -2.97 -9.12 -27.08
CA PHE A 717 -4.34 -8.76 -27.46
C PHE A 717 -5.10 -9.98 -28.02
N LEU A 718 -4.54 -10.65 -29.03
CA LEU A 718 -5.17 -11.83 -29.64
C LEU A 718 -5.30 -12.98 -28.65
N HIS A 719 -4.33 -13.18 -27.77
CA HIS A 719 -4.41 -14.21 -26.74
C HIS A 719 -5.56 -13.95 -25.75
N ILE A 720 -5.81 -12.68 -25.38
CA ILE A 720 -6.93 -12.32 -24.50
C ILE A 720 -8.26 -12.51 -25.22
N VAL A 721 -8.42 -11.96 -26.43
CA VAL A 721 -9.70 -12.04 -27.15
C VAL A 721 -10.08 -13.49 -27.43
N LYS A 722 -9.12 -14.37 -27.73
CA LYS A 722 -9.36 -15.82 -27.92
C LYS A 722 -9.98 -16.53 -26.71
N LYS A 723 -9.81 -16.00 -25.49
CA LYS A 723 -10.47 -16.55 -24.29
C LYS A 723 -11.98 -16.29 -24.28
N TYR A 724 -12.45 -15.30 -25.04
CA TYR A 724 -13.83 -14.88 -25.14
C TYR A 724 -14.38 -15.32 -26.51
N PRO A 725 -14.98 -16.52 -26.62
CA PRO A 725 -15.30 -17.14 -27.91
C PRO A 725 -16.33 -16.35 -28.73
N SER A 726 -17.28 -15.67 -28.08
CA SER A 726 -18.25 -14.79 -28.75
C SER A 726 -17.56 -13.61 -29.44
N GLU A 727 -16.64 -12.95 -28.73
CA GLU A 727 -15.91 -11.79 -29.24
C GLU A 727 -14.88 -12.19 -30.30
N TRP A 728 -14.24 -13.35 -30.12
CA TRP A 728 -13.33 -13.92 -31.11
C TRP A 728 -14.05 -14.27 -32.42
N ALA A 729 -15.22 -14.90 -32.35
CA ALA A 729 -16.02 -15.22 -33.55
C ALA A 729 -16.43 -13.95 -34.29
N ASN A 730 -16.87 -12.92 -33.56
CA ASN A 730 -17.21 -11.62 -34.15
C ASN A 730 -16.01 -10.97 -34.85
N LEU A 731 -14.83 -11.02 -34.23
CA LEU A 731 -13.60 -10.49 -34.81
C LEU A 731 -13.18 -11.27 -36.07
N GLN A 732 -13.32 -12.60 -36.08
CA GLN A 732 -13.04 -13.42 -37.26
C GLN A 732 -13.98 -13.10 -38.43
N ILE A 733 -15.29 -13.01 -38.18
CA ILE A 733 -16.29 -12.65 -39.20
C ILE A 733 -15.93 -11.30 -39.84
N CYS A 734 -15.54 -10.32 -39.03
CA CYS A 734 -15.13 -9.01 -39.55
C CYS A 734 -13.80 -9.05 -40.32
N ILE A 735 -12.85 -9.89 -39.92
CA ILE A 735 -11.63 -10.07 -40.71
C ILE A 735 -11.99 -10.64 -42.09
N GLU A 736 -12.80 -11.70 -42.14
CA GLU A 736 -13.21 -12.36 -43.39
C GLU A 736 -14.02 -11.44 -44.32
N GLU A 737 -14.95 -10.65 -43.77
CA GLU A 737 -15.80 -9.74 -44.54
C GLU A 737 -15.00 -8.58 -45.17
N PHE A 738 -14.01 -8.04 -44.45
CA PHE A 738 -13.29 -6.83 -44.85
C PHE A 738 -11.88 -7.05 -45.42
N SER A 739 -11.27 -8.23 -45.25
CA SER A 739 -9.94 -8.56 -45.81
C SER A 739 -9.81 -8.24 -47.30
N PRO A 740 -10.70 -8.73 -48.20
CA PRO A 740 -10.50 -8.56 -49.64
C PRO A 740 -10.57 -7.09 -50.07
N ARG A 741 -11.40 -6.28 -49.40
CA ARG A 741 -11.51 -4.83 -49.69
C ARG A 741 -10.27 -4.07 -49.24
N ILE A 742 -9.68 -4.46 -48.13
CA ILE A 742 -8.50 -3.80 -47.56
C ILE A 742 -7.23 -4.22 -48.31
N GLU A 743 -7.13 -5.48 -48.71
CA GLU A 743 -6.05 -5.96 -49.56
C GLU A 743 -6.03 -5.21 -50.90
N ALA A 744 -7.20 -5.05 -51.55
CA ALA A 744 -7.32 -4.25 -52.76
C ALA A 744 -6.85 -2.79 -52.54
N LEU A 745 -7.37 -2.11 -51.51
CA LEU A 745 -6.94 -0.75 -51.17
C LEU A 745 -5.43 -0.65 -50.89
N SER A 746 -4.84 -1.65 -50.24
CA SER A 746 -3.41 -1.65 -49.96
C SER A 746 -2.57 -1.86 -51.22
N GLN A 747 -3.01 -2.73 -52.13
CA GLN A 747 -2.34 -2.98 -53.41
C GLN A 747 -2.41 -1.74 -54.31
N ASP A 748 -3.59 -1.15 -54.45
CA ASP A 748 -3.79 0.07 -55.26
C ASP A 748 -2.90 1.22 -54.76
N TYR A 749 -2.81 1.39 -53.43
CA TYR A 749 -1.98 2.43 -52.84
C TYR A 749 -0.47 2.18 -53.05
N PHE A 750 -0.03 0.93 -53.02
CA PHE A 750 1.36 0.56 -53.33
C PHE A 750 1.70 0.77 -54.80
N TYR A 751 0.81 0.42 -55.73
CA TYR A 751 1.01 0.63 -57.16
C TYR A 751 1.06 2.12 -57.52
N ALA A 752 0.18 2.95 -56.93
CA ALA A 752 0.21 4.41 -57.13
C ALA A 752 1.54 5.05 -56.68
N LEU A 753 2.13 4.59 -55.58
CA LEU A 753 3.43 5.08 -55.10
C LEU A 753 4.62 4.60 -55.95
N LEU A 754 4.56 3.38 -56.49
CA LEU A 754 5.58 2.87 -57.42
C LEU A 754 5.55 3.65 -58.75
N ASP A 755 4.38 4.03 -59.21
CA ASP A 755 4.20 4.83 -60.43
C ASP A 755 4.70 6.29 -60.25
N GLU A 756 4.50 6.91 -59.07
CA GLU A 756 5.09 8.22 -58.75
C GLU A 756 6.63 8.21 -58.74
N VAL A 757 7.25 7.14 -58.27
CA VAL A 757 8.73 7.00 -58.26
C VAL A 757 9.27 6.69 -59.66
N SER A 758 8.47 6.09 -60.54
CA SER A 758 8.86 5.69 -61.90
C SER A 758 8.55 6.71 -63.00
N GLY A 759 7.83 7.80 -62.68
CA GLY A 759 7.65 8.94 -63.58
C GLY A 759 6.84 8.65 -64.85
N TYR A 760 5.85 7.76 -64.79
CA TYR A 760 4.89 7.56 -65.88
C TYR A 760 3.45 7.86 -65.43
N GLY A 761 2.79 8.73 -66.18
CA GLY A 761 1.47 9.27 -65.83
C GLY A 761 0.27 8.45 -66.29
N ARG A 762 -0.86 8.76 -65.64
CA ARG A 762 -2.28 8.54 -65.99
C ARG A 762 -2.79 7.09 -66.10
N TYR A 763 -3.65 6.74 -65.15
CA TYR A 763 -4.87 5.97 -65.42
C TYR A 763 -6.08 6.56 -64.68
N ASN A 764 -7.17 6.80 -65.42
CA ASN A 764 -8.50 6.98 -64.85
C ASN A 764 -9.02 5.61 -64.43
N PHE A 765 -9.33 5.42 -63.14
CA PHE A 765 -10.18 4.34 -62.69
C PHE A 765 -11.51 4.91 -62.21
N ASP A 766 -12.48 4.90 -63.11
CA ASP A 766 -13.89 5.00 -62.74
C ASP A 766 -14.28 3.68 -62.05
N PHE A 767 -14.34 3.68 -60.72
CA PHE A 767 -15.15 2.71 -59.98
C PHE A 767 -16.27 3.43 -59.26
N CYS A 768 -17.44 3.35 -59.89
CA CYS A 768 -18.69 3.90 -59.42
C CYS A 768 -19.10 3.24 -58.09
N ILE A 769 -19.32 4.09 -57.09
CA ILE A 769 -19.86 3.77 -55.77
C ILE A 769 -21.27 3.22 -55.94
N SER A 770 -21.42 1.91 -55.73
CA SER A 770 -22.70 1.26 -55.42
C SER A 770 -22.80 1.09 -53.91
N ILE A 771 -22.99 2.20 -53.19
CA ILE A 771 -23.37 2.21 -51.76
C ILE A 771 -24.62 3.08 -51.62
N THR A 772 -25.71 2.70 -52.28
CA THR A 772 -27.04 3.25 -51.97
C THR A 772 -28.11 2.21 -52.30
N ARG A 773 -28.37 1.25 -51.40
CA ARG A 773 -29.73 0.74 -51.05
C ARG A 773 -29.82 -0.63 -50.38
N CYS A 774 -28.78 -1.45 -50.30
CA CYS A 774 -28.88 -2.73 -49.59
C CYS A 774 -28.17 -2.67 -48.23
N ASN A 775 -28.93 -2.92 -47.17
CA ASN A 775 -28.53 -3.16 -45.76
C ASN A 775 -28.83 -2.07 -44.72
N LEU A 776 -29.88 -1.26 -44.89
CA LEU A 776 -30.50 -0.59 -43.75
C LEU A 776 -31.46 -1.51 -42.95
N ILE A 777 -31.82 -2.67 -43.50
CA ILE A 777 -32.85 -3.58 -42.92
C ILE A 777 -32.25 -4.68 -42.02
N MET A 778 -30.92 -4.91 -42.02
CA MET A 778 -30.26 -5.88 -41.12
C MET A 778 -29.69 -5.26 -39.83
N LEU A 779 -30.02 -4.01 -39.51
CA LEU A 779 -29.49 -3.28 -38.35
C LEU A 779 -30.06 -3.72 -36.98
N TYR A 780 -31.14 -4.51 -36.98
CA TYR A 780 -31.76 -5.01 -35.73
C TYR A 780 -31.09 -6.26 -35.14
N ASN A 781 -30.24 -7.00 -35.90
CA ASN A 781 -29.59 -8.24 -35.45
C ASN A 781 -28.05 -8.27 -35.59
N ALA A 782 -27.40 -7.16 -35.96
CA ALA A 782 -25.95 -7.13 -36.21
C ALA A 782 -25.10 -7.01 -34.92
N SER A 783 -24.05 -7.85 -34.83
CA SER A 783 -23.13 -8.01 -33.70
C SER A 783 -22.15 -6.83 -33.52
N PHE A 784 -21.51 -6.81 -32.34
CA PHE A 784 -20.62 -5.76 -31.83
C PHE A 784 -19.54 -5.28 -32.82
N PHE A 785 -18.80 -6.17 -33.50
CA PHE A 785 -17.75 -5.76 -34.45
C PHE A 785 -18.29 -5.30 -35.81
N SER A 786 -19.46 -5.79 -36.24
CA SER A 786 -20.10 -5.37 -37.51
C SER A 786 -20.49 -3.89 -37.50
N LYS A 787 -21.06 -3.39 -36.39
CA LYS A 787 -21.41 -1.97 -36.23
C LYS A 787 -20.17 -1.08 -36.10
N VAL A 788 -19.12 -1.56 -35.45
CA VAL A 788 -17.81 -0.87 -35.32
C VAL A 788 -17.15 -0.70 -36.68
N PHE A 789 -17.13 -1.77 -37.49
CA PHE A 789 -16.53 -1.73 -38.82
C PHE A 789 -17.30 -0.81 -39.77
N ILE A 790 -18.63 -0.82 -39.72
CA ILE A 790 -19.47 0.07 -40.52
C ILE A 790 -19.27 1.54 -40.12
N ILE A 791 -19.12 1.87 -38.82
CA ILE A 791 -18.89 3.24 -38.35
C ILE A 791 -17.44 3.70 -38.66
N MET A 792 -16.44 2.82 -38.55
CA MET A 792 -15.07 3.15 -38.97
C MET A 792 -14.96 3.30 -40.49
N LEU A 793 -15.60 2.42 -41.27
CA LEU A 793 -15.68 2.56 -42.73
C LEU A 793 -16.47 3.81 -43.10
N SER A 794 -17.56 4.15 -42.40
CA SER A 794 -18.33 5.36 -42.69
C SER A 794 -17.55 6.62 -42.34
N HIS A 795 -16.70 6.63 -41.31
CA HIS A 795 -15.81 7.77 -41.06
C HIS A 795 -14.67 7.86 -42.09
N PHE A 796 -14.21 6.72 -42.61
CA PHE A 796 -13.20 6.62 -43.66
C PHE A 796 -13.76 7.00 -45.04
N LEU A 797 -15.02 6.63 -45.34
CA LEU A 797 -15.72 6.89 -46.60
C LEU A 797 -16.44 8.26 -46.60
N CYS A 798 -17.11 8.68 -45.52
CA CYS A 798 -17.81 9.98 -45.48
C CYS A 798 -16.87 11.17 -45.57
N LYS A 799 -15.59 11.05 -45.17
CA LYS A 799 -14.63 12.15 -45.39
C LYS A 799 -14.12 12.22 -46.83
N VAL A 800 -14.19 11.13 -47.57
CA VAL A 800 -13.94 11.11 -49.02
C VAL A 800 -15.17 11.63 -49.78
N GLU A 801 -16.39 11.37 -49.29
CA GLU A 801 -17.62 11.87 -49.91
C GLU A 801 -17.86 13.38 -49.70
N VAL A 802 -17.48 13.96 -48.55
CA VAL A 802 -17.74 15.40 -48.30
C VAL A 802 -16.86 16.32 -49.16
N GLU A 803 -15.66 15.89 -49.58
CA GLU A 803 -14.84 16.65 -50.55
C GLU A 803 -15.29 16.49 -52.01
N LEU A 804 -15.95 15.37 -52.35
CA LEU A 804 -16.55 15.17 -53.68
C LEU A 804 -17.84 15.97 -53.87
N ILE A 805 -18.58 16.28 -52.80
CA ILE A 805 -19.85 17.04 -52.89
C ILE A 805 -19.61 18.56 -52.97
N THR A 806 -18.49 19.09 -52.47
CA THR A 806 -18.19 20.53 -52.56
C THR A 806 -17.45 20.94 -53.84
N GLY A 807 -17.11 19.99 -54.71
CA GLY A 807 -16.32 20.20 -55.93
C GLY A 807 -17.11 20.12 -57.25
N GLY A 808 -18.44 20.30 -57.24
CA GLY A 808 -19.30 20.07 -58.41
C GLY A 808 -20.47 21.05 -58.57
N ARG A 809 -20.14 22.34 -58.77
CA ARG A 809 -20.95 23.45 -59.34
C ARG A 809 -22.41 23.65 -58.87
N LEU A 810 -22.60 24.67 -58.03
CA LEU A 810 -23.16 25.97 -58.43
C LEU A 810 -22.39 27.09 -57.76
#